data_AF-A0A9D0IDM8-F1
#
_entry.id   AF-A0A9D0IDM8-F1
#
_cell.length_a   1.000
_cell.length_b   1.000
_cell.length_c   1.000
_cell.angle_alpha   90.00
_cell.angle_beta   90.00
_cell.angle_gamma   90.00
#
_symmetry.space_group_name_H-M   'P 1'
#
loop_
_entity.id
_entity.type
_entity.pdbx_description
1 polymer ?
#
loop_
_entity_poly.entity_id
_entity_poly.type
_entity_poly.pdbx_seq_one_letter_code
_entity_poly.pdbx_strand_id
1 'polypeptide(L)'
;MAADFLRFPLHRTGGERLEDLLAWATGEVSRYKLQPILTSLSVDEVAGTETFVSYQEALSHLGSVQAEPSASVVMPGQAVRLDLQDPRLRYDKAAGRYTYIYQDAAGQLHTVWLSTPSDLAAQLDQVLRYQLGGVTIRGLLEPGNAPGMTDVVRSYRDQALAQVPPSLQVLWTVQGPEGPVQETRPLDSPSYEWTVPDQPGQQVVIAAALQGSGAVPLGEVALRIATPTPEATPTPTAMPAAAAGITSTVGATPTPIAADCLDAAFVADVTIPDDTQLDNGAAFEKTWRLSNNGSCEWPADTVLAFVSGEPMGAPASVTVGPVAPGKSVDITVKMTAPAEPGRYRGYWQLQAGGTTFGDQVYVQIIAGELPTPTPGAPPPSSPPPVARGNFELGGHIRTWNYVQQMKYAGMTWAKTQVHYGQDASGWINAAHANGFKIQLSALGRPDMVTQPGFEQSFATWVASLAAAGADAIEVWNEPNIDREWQIGYISPQAYTNLLCTAYQAIKAANPNTLVISAAPAPTGYFGGCSPNGCDDQPWMEGLYNAGAANCMDFIGAHHNAGATSPSARSGHPADQTGHHSWYFLPQTELYYNIFRGTRQLFYTEMGYASQEGVPPFSDMFAWARGTNNAQQAAWLAEAVRLSISTGMVRAIIVWNIDFPRYGYDPQDGYAIIRPDGSCPACETLHQVMGGGG
;
A
#
# COMPACT_ATOMS: atom_id res chain seq x y z
N MET A 1 -24.62 -23.62 32.90
CA MET A 1 -24.60 -24.42 31.66
C MET A 1 -23.60 -23.77 30.73
N ALA A 2 -22.42 -24.38 30.57
CA ALA A 2 -21.44 -23.87 29.61
C ALA A 2 -22.03 -24.03 28.21
N ALA A 3 -22.06 -22.97 27.40
CA ALA A 3 -22.53 -23.09 26.03
C ALA A 3 -21.58 -24.03 25.26
N ASP A 4 -22.11 -25.12 24.72
CA ASP A 4 -21.32 -26.11 23.96
C ASP A 4 -20.76 -25.54 22.64
N PHE A 5 -21.29 -24.40 22.18
CA PHE A 5 -20.87 -23.68 20.98
C PHE A 5 -20.83 -22.16 21.20
N LEU A 6 -19.80 -21.50 20.66
CA LEU A 6 -19.72 -20.06 20.51
C LEU A 6 -20.24 -19.67 19.13
N ARG A 7 -21.36 -18.94 19.10
CA ARG A 7 -21.97 -18.42 17.86
C ARG A 7 -21.74 -16.93 17.74
N PHE A 8 -21.32 -16.48 16.57
CA PHE A 8 -20.96 -15.07 16.34
C PHE A 8 -21.36 -14.62 14.93
N PRO A 9 -21.87 -13.38 14.77
CA PRO A 9 -22.19 -12.84 13.45
C PRO A 9 -20.91 -12.52 12.66
N LEU A 10 -20.89 -12.86 11.37
CA LEU A 10 -19.79 -12.49 10.46
C LEU A 10 -20.18 -11.47 9.39
N HIS A 11 -21.45 -11.06 9.32
CA HIS A 11 -21.94 -10.15 8.29
C HIS A 11 -21.44 -8.71 8.42
N ARG A 12 -20.82 -8.32 9.55
CA ARG A 12 -20.21 -6.99 9.76
C ARG A 12 -18.70 -6.96 9.63
N THR A 13 -18.04 -8.11 9.77
CA THR A 13 -16.58 -8.19 9.89
C THR A 13 -16.05 -8.71 8.56
N GLY A 14 -15.33 -7.85 7.84
CA GLY A 14 -14.69 -8.17 6.55
C GLY A 14 -13.19 -7.95 6.60
N GLY A 15 -12.48 -8.46 5.61
CA GLY A 15 -11.05 -8.25 5.43
C GLY A 15 -10.15 -8.83 6.53
N GLU A 16 -8.96 -8.26 6.67
CA GLU A 16 -7.87 -8.72 7.55
C GLU A 16 -8.31 -8.84 9.01
N ARG A 17 -9.18 -7.94 9.48
CA ARG A 17 -9.70 -7.95 10.84
C ARG A 17 -10.53 -9.20 11.17
N LEU A 18 -11.24 -9.76 10.19
CA LEU A 18 -11.94 -11.03 10.36
C LEU A 18 -10.93 -12.19 10.43
N GLU A 19 -9.89 -12.15 9.60
CA GLU A 19 -8.87 -13.18 9.56
C GLU A 19 -8.08 -13.24 10.88
N ASP A 20 -7.65 -12.10 11.41
CA ASP A 20 -6.98 -12.00 12.71
C ASP A 20 -7.85 -12.54 13.84
N LEU A 21 -9.14 -12.23 13.80
CA LEU A 21 -10.09 -12.68 14.82
C LEU A 21 -10.31 -14.19 14.76
N LEU A 22 -10.41 -14.78 13.57
CA LEU A 22 -10.55 -16.23 13.41
C LEU A 22 -9.26 -16.98 13.74
N ALA A 23 -8.10 -16.43 13.37
CA ALA A 23 -6.79 -16.97 13.75
C ALA A 23 -6.60 -16.97 15.26
N TRP A 24 -6.89 -15.84 15.92
CA TRP A 24 -6.89 -15.76 17.38
C TRP A 24 -7.89 -16.74 17.99
N ALA A 25 -9.16 -16.72 17.54
CA ALA A 25 -10.21 -17.54 18.13
C ALA A 25 -9.95 -19.04 18.02
N THR A 26 -9.35 -19.50 16.91
CA THR A 26 -8.98 -20.91 16.73
C THR A 26 -7.70 -21.30 17.49
N GLY A 27 -6.89 -20.33 17.92
CA GLY A 27 -5.80 -20.52 18.87
C GLY A 27 -6.28 -20.64 20.32
N GLU A 28 -7.34 -19.92 20.69
CA GLU A 28 -7.86 -19.88 22.06
C GLU A 28 -8.97 -20.91 22.34
N VAL A 29 -9.80 -21.19 21.34
CA VAL A 29 -11.00 -22.03 21.46
C VAL A 29 -10.94 -23.12 20.39
N SER A 30 -11.31 -24.35 20.78
CA SER A 30 -11.42 -25.46 19.82
C SER A 30 -12.30 -25.05 18.63
N ARG A 31 -11.74 -25.13 17.42
CA ARG A 31 -12.42 -24.81 16.16
C ARG A 31 -13.79 -25.48 16.01
N TYR A 32 -13.97 -26.67 16.58
CA TYR A 32 -15.23 -27.42 16.55
C TYR A 32 -16.36 -26.81 17.38
N LYS A 33 -16.05 -25.87 18.28
CA LYS A 33 -17.02 -25.13 19.08
C LYS A 33 -17.37 -23.77 18.47
N LEU A 34 -16.67 -23.34 17.42
CA LEU A 34 -16.90 -22.07 16.75
C LEU A 34 -17.91 -22.28 15.62
N GLN A 35 -19.00 -21.50 15.63
CA GLN A 35 -20.05 -21.54 14.63
C GLN A 35 -20.46 -20.13 14.17
N PRO A 36 -19.93 -19.63 13.04
CA PRO A 36 -20.37 -18.36 12.49
C PRO A 36 -21.84 -18.36 12.08
N ILE A 37 -22.47 -17.19 12.21
CA ILE A 37 -23.79 -16.88 11.71
C ILE A 37 -23.60 -15.90 10.53
N LEU A 38 -23.94 -16.39 9.33
CA LEU A 38 -23.98 -15.63 8.08
C LEU A 38 -25.42 -15.25 7.74
N THR A 39 -25.58 -14.31 6.82
CA THR A 39 -26.88 -13.96 6.21
C THR A 39 -26.78 -14.10 4.70
N SER A 40 -27.85 -14.55 4.06
CA SER A 40 -27.99 -14.54 2.59
C SER A 40 -28.81 -13.35 2.08
N LEU A 41 -29.50 -12.63 2.97
CA LEU A 41 -30.15 -11.36 2.69
C LEU A 41 -29.20 -10.20 3.00
N SER A 42 -29.30 -9.15 2.19
CA SER A 42 -28.58 -7.89 2.42
C SER A 42 -29.00 -7.26 3.74
N VAL A 43 -28.12 -6.43 4.30
CA VAL A 43 -28.35 -5.77 5.59
C VAL A 43 -28.37 -4.28 5.38
N ASP A 44 -29.44 -3.61 5.80
CA ASP A 44 -29.54 -2.16 5.90
C ASP A 44 -29.49 -1.75 7.39
N GLU A 45 -28.52 -0.93 7.76
CA GLU A 45 -28.38 -0.37 9.10
C GLU A 45 -28.69 1.12 9.14
N VAL A 46 -29.54 1.46 10.10
CA VAL A 46 -29.95 2.83 10.39
C VAL A 46 -29.84 3.09 11.88
N ALA A 47 -28.98 4.05 12.26
CA ALA A 47 -28.75 4.43 13.66
C ALA A 47 -28.47 3.22 14.60
N GLY A 48 -27.71 2.23 14.12
CA GLY A 48 -27.36 1.01 14.85
C GLY A 48 -28.44 -0.07 14.89
N THR A 49 -29.58 0.13 14.20
CA THR A 49 -30.62 -0.89 14.04
C THR A 49 -30.48 -1.57 12.69
N GLU A 50 -30.35 -2.90 12.67
CA GLU A 50 -30.26 -3.69 11.45
C GLU A 50 -31.63 -4.17 10.98
N THR A 51 -31.82 -4.11 9.67
CA THR A 51 -32.92 -4.78 8.98
C THR A 51 -32.37 -5.63 7.84
N PHE A 52 -32.93 -6.81 7.66
CA PHE A 52 -32.60 -7.68 6.52
C PHE A 52 -33.50 -7.28 5.36
N VAL A 53 -32.89 -6.85 4.26
CA VAL A 53 -33.59 -6.36 3.08
C VAL A 53 -33.33 -7.28 1.90
N SER A 54 -34.27 -7.29 0.95
CA SER A 54 -34.10 -8.10 -0.26
C SER A 54 -32.94 -7.58 -1.11
N TYR A 55 -32.34 -8.44 -1.92
CA TYR A 55 -31.30 -8.06 -2.88
C TYR A 55 -31.76 -6.93 -3.82
N GLN A 56 -33.01 -7.01 -4.30
CA GLN A 56 -33.57 -5.99 -5.18
C GLN A 56 -33.80 -4.64 -4.48
N GLU A 57 -34.28 -4.68 -3.23
CA GLU A 57 -34.47 -3.48 -2.41
C GLU A 57 -33.14 -2.78 -2.12
N ALA A 58 -32.11 -3.53 -1.70
CA ALA A 58 -30.77 -2.98 -1.54
C ALA A 58 -30.31 -2.30 -2.84
N LEU A 59 -30.33 -3.01 -3.97
CA LEU A 59 -29.89 -2.45 -5.25
C LEU A 59 -30.67 -1.22 -5.71
N SER A 60 -31.93 -1.03 -5.29
CA SER A 60 -32.71 0.15 -5.67
C SER A 60 -32.15 1.48 -5.13
N HIS A 61 -31.27 1.42 -4.13
CA HIS A 61 -30.60 2.57 -3.54
C HIS A 61 -29.20 2.81 -4.12
N LEU A 62 -28.77 2.00 -5.08
CA LEU A 62 -27.40 1.98 -5.59
C LEU A 62 -27.22 2.97 -6.75
N GLY A 63 -27.16 4.27 -6.43
CA GLY A 63 -26.79 5.34 -7.38
C GLY A 63 -27.75 5.52 -8.57
N SER A 64 -27.48 6.52 -9.40
CA SER A 64 -28.22 6.76 -10.65
C SER A 64 -27.30 7.09 -11.82
N VAL A 65 -27.70 6.75 -13.05
CA VAL A 65 -26.93 7.06 -14.27
C VAL A 65 -26.61 8.56 -14.40
N GLN A 66 -25.35 8.86 -14.72
CA GLN A 66 -24.85 10.18 -15.09
C GLN A 66 -24.13 10.13 -16.44
N ALA A 67 -24.25 11.22 -17.19
CA ALA A 67 -23.53 11.44 -18.43
C ALA A 67 -22.78 12.77 -18.33
N GLU A 68 -21.49 12.76 -18.69
CA GLU A 68 -20.61 13.93 -18.70
C GLU A 68 -20.14 14.23 -20.13
N PRO A 69 -20.32 15.47 -20.62
CA PRO A 69 -20.93 16.60 -19.92
C PRO A 69 -22.43 16.41 -19.70
N SER A 70 -22.98 16.97 -18.61
CA SER A 70 -24.39 16.82 -18.18
C SER A 70 -25.41 17.57 -19.06
N ALA A 71 -25.06 17.85 -20.32
CA ALA A 71 -25.87 18.58 -21.25
C ALA A 71 -26.97 17.69 -21.83
N SER A 72 -28.20 18.19 -21.94
CA SER A 72 -29.30 17.47 -22.60
C SER A 72 -29.14 17.38 -24.14
N VAL A 73 -28.13 18.07 -24.68
CA VAL A 73 -27.81 18.10 -26.12
C VAL A 73 -26.30 17.85 -26.30
N VAL A 74 -25.95 16.93 -27.19
CA VAL A 74 -24.57 16.52 -27.50
C VAL A 74 -24.30 16.59 -29.00
N MET A 75 -23.07 16.87 -29.40
CA MET A 75 -22.68 17.00 -30.81
C MET A 75 -22.34 15.64 -31.45
N PRO A 76 -22.60 15.44 -32.75
CA PRO A 76 -21.99 14.36 -33.52
C PRO A 76 -20.47 14.22 -33.27
N GLY A 77 -19.99 13.01 -33.02
CA GLY A 77 -18.57 12.74 -32.77
C GLY A 77 -18.06 13.13 -31.37
N GLN A 78 -18.89 13.72 -30.51
CA GLN A 78 -18.52 14.08 -29.14
C GLN A 78 -18.34 12.82 -28.27
N ALA A 79 -17.29 12.78 -27.46
CA ALA A 79 -17.16 11.78 -26.39
C ALA A 79 -18.03 12.15 -25.19
N VAL A 80 -18.79 11.19 -24.68
CA VAL A 80 -19.65 11.32 -23.49
C VAL A 80 -19.22 10.24 -22.50
N ARG A 81 -18.77 10.64 -21.32
CA ARG A 81 -18.44 9.72 -20.23
C ARG A 81 -19.72 9.36 -19.48
N LEU A 82 -19.98 8.07 -19.35
CA LEU A 82 -21.11 7.50 -18.63
C LEU A 82 -20.61 6.94 -17.30
N ASP A 83 -21.28 7.30 -16.20
CA ASP A 83 -20.87 6.91 -14.86
C ASP A 83 -22.10 6.75 -13.93
N LEU A 84 -21.90 6.17 -12.74
CA LEU A 84 -22.94 6.08 -11.71
C LEU A 84 -22.72 7.17 -10.65
N GLN A 85 -23.79 7.87 -10.28
CA GLN A 85 -23.76 8.76 -9.12
C GLN A 85 -23.48 7.94 -7.87
N ASP A 86 -22.34 8.16 -7.24
CA ASP A 86 -21.81 7.24 -6.23
C ASP A 86 -22.33 7.51 -4.79
N PRO A 87 -23.15 6.61 -4.20
CA PRO A 87 -23.45 6.62 -2.77
C PRO A 87 -22.28 6.04 -1.95
N ARG A 88 -21.08 6.65 -2.01
CA ARG A 88 -19.88 6.21 -1.25
C ARG A 88 -19.67 4.69 -1.28
N LEU A 89 -19.82 4.08 -2.44
CA LEU A 89 -19.68 2.64 -2.66
C LEU A 89 -18.24 2.19 -2.39
N ARG A 90 -18.11 1.06 -1.72
CA ARG A 90 -16.85 0.41 -1.40
C ARG A 90 -16.95 -1.07 -1.69
N TYR A 91 -15.90 -1.62 -2.29
CA TYR A 91 -15.75 -3.05 -2.49
C TYR A 91 -14.58 -3.57 -1.65
N ASP A 92 -14.89 -4.45 -0.70
CA ASP A 92 -13.88 -5.18 0.08
C ASP A 92 -13.56 -6.47 -0.67
N LYS A 93 -12.39 -6.48 -1.34
CA LYS A 93 -11.91 -7.61 -2.13
C LYS A 93 -11.68 -8.87 -1.28
N ALA A 94 -11.25 -8.71 -0.03
CA ALA A 94 -10.95 -9.83 0.86
C ALA A 94 -12.22 -10.46 1.43
N ALA A 95 -13.26 -9.65 1.65
CA ALA A 95 -14.59 -10.12 2.03
C ALA A 95 -15.49 -10.48 0.83
N GLY A 96 -15.11 -10.11 -0.40
CA GLY A 96 -15.97 -10.24 -1.59
C GLY A 96 -17.25 -9.40 -1.53
N ARG A 97 -17.26 -8.32 -0.74
CA ARG A 97 -18.49 -7.61 -0.31
C ARG A 97 -18.55 -6.17 -0.80
N TYR A 98 -19.74 -5.75 -1.22
CA TYR A 98 -20.07 -4.34 -1.47
C TYR A 98 -20.72 -3.70 -0.25
N THR A 99 -20.29 -2.49 0.08
CA THR A 99 -20.90 -1.62 1.11
C THR A 99 -21.11 -0.22 0.53
N TYR A 100 -22.24 0.41 0.78
CA TYR A 100 -22.49 1.79 0.34
C TYR A 100 -23.33 2.55 1.36
N ILE A 101 -23.30 3.89 1.26
CA ILE A 101 -24.01 4.78 2.17
C ILE A 101 -24.92 5.70 1.36
N TYR A 102 -26.22 5.64 1.60
CA TYR A 102 -27.19 6.56 1.00
C TYR A 102 -27.93 7.37 2.08
N GLN A 103 -28.54 8.46 1.66
CA GLN A 103 -29.37 9.31 2.51
C GLN A 103 -30.83 9.18 2.08
N ASP A 104 -31.73 8.90 3.02
CA ASP A 104 -33.17 8.81 2.73
C ASP A 104 -33.81 10.21 2.61
N ALA A 105 -35.12 10.23 2.29
CA ALA A 105 -35.87 11.48 2.15
C ALA A 105 -36.01 12.28 3.47
N ALA A 106 -35.81 11.63 4.63
CA ALA A 106 -35.82 12.27 5.94
C ALA A 106 -34.42 12.81 6.33
N GLY A 107 -33.41 12.59 5.49
CA GLY A 107 -32.03 13.01 5.74
C GLY A 107 -31.23 12.02 6.59
N GLN A 108 -31.76 10.83 6.88
CA GLN A 108 -31.08 9.81 7.66
C GLN A 108 -30.09 9.02 6.78
N LEU A 109 -28.93 8.70 7.35
CA LEU A 109 -27.92 7.90 6.66
C LEU A 109 -28.16 6.41 6.91
N HIS A 110 -28.13 5.65 5.81
CA HIS A 110 -28.25 4.21 5.77
C HIS A 110 -26.89 3.63 5.38
N THR A 111 -26.44 2.57 6.06
CA THR A 111 -25.28 1.77 5.62
C THR A 111 -25.76 0.41 5.18
N VAL A 112 -25.54 0.08 3.90
CA VAL A 112 -26.00 -1.18 3.34
C VAL A 112 -24.82 -2.08 3.03
N TRP A 113 -24.91 -3.33 3.51
CA TRP A 113 -24.04 -4.43 3.12
C TRP A 113 -24.79 -5.33 2.16
N LEU A 114 -24.32 -5.37 0.92
CA LEU A 114 -24.96 -6.15 -0.13
C LEU A 114 -24.53 -7.61 -0.03
N SER A 115 -25.48 -8.51 0.21
CA SER A 115 -25.21 -9.95 0.21
C SER A 115 -25.28 -10.49 -1.22
N THR A 116 -24.15 -10.97 -1.71
CA THR A 116 -23.99 -11.58 -3.05
C THR A 116 -23.49 -13.02 -2.92
N PRO A 117 -23.61 -13.83 -3.99
CA PRO A 117 -22.95 -15.15 -4.03
C PRO A 117 -21.44 -15.06 -3.78
N SER A 118 -20.78 -13.99 -4.22
CA SER A 118 -19.34 -13.79 -4.01
C SER A 118 -19.00 -13.52 -2.55
N ASP A 119 -19.78 -12.67 -1.86
CA ASP A 119 -19.66 -12.44 -0.42
C ASP A 119 -19.89 -13.73 0.37
N LEU A 120 -20.99 -14.45 0.09
CA LEU A 120 -21.31 -15.70 0.80
C LEU A 120 -20.23 -16.76 0.54
N ALA A 121 -19.71 -16.86 -0.68
CA ALA A 121 -18.62 -17.79 -1.01
C ALA A 121 -17.34 -17.43 -0.26
N ALA A 122 -16.96 -16.15 -0.21
CA ALA A 122 -15.79 -15.69 0.52
C ALA A 122 -15.91 -15.96 2.04
N GLN A 123 -17.09 -15.73 2.63
CA GLN A 123 -17.33 -16.06 4.04
C GLN A 123 -17.29 -17.57 4.31
N LEU A 124 -17.91 -18.39 3.46
CA LEU A 124 -17.89 -19.84 3.60
C LEU A 124 -16.50 -20.43 3.36
N ASP A 125 -15.70 -19.80 2.51
CA ASP A 125 -14.29 -20.13 2.32
C ASP A 125 -13.49 -19.91 3.61
N GLN A 126 -13.75 -18.84 4.36
CA GLN A 126 -13.16 -18.65 5.70
C GLN A 126 -13.56 -19.80 6.66
N VAL A 127 -14.83 -20.26 6.62
CA VAL A 127 -15.27 -21.39 7.45
C VAL A 127 -14.51 -22.68 7.11
N LEU A 128 -14.29 -22.95 5.82
CA LEU A 128 -13.49 -24.09 5.36
C LEU A 128 -12.02 -23.93 5.75
N ARG A 129 -11.42 -22.77 5.49
CA ARG A 129 -10.02 -22.43 5.80
C ARG A 129 -9.67 -22.69 7.26
N TYR A 130 -10.50 -22.22 8.17
CA TYR A 130 -10.27 -22.36 9.62
C TYR A 130 -10.79 -23.68 10.19
N GLN A 131 -11.40 -24.54 9.35
CA GLN A 131 -11.98 -25.83 9.73
C GLN A 131 -12.94 -25.74 10.92
N LEU A 132 -13.84 -24.75 10.89
CA LEU A 132 -14.76 -24.50 11.99
C LEU A 132 -15.81 -25.61 12.12
N GLY A 133 -16.43 -25.72 13.30
CA GLY A 133 -17.39 -26.78 13.63
C GLY A 133 -18.73 -26.73 12.90
N GLY A 134 -18.95 -25.72 12.04
CA GLY A 134 -20.12 -25.57 11.20
C GLY A 134 -20.47 -24.10 10.97
N VAL A 135 -21.53 -23.85 10.21
CA VAL A 135 -22.01 -22.49 9.89
C VAL A 135 -23.53 -22.46 9.90
N THR A 136 -24.10 -21.34 10.36
CA THR A 136 -25.53 -21.05 10.22
C THR A 136 -25.71 -19.96 9.17
N ILE A 137 -26.60 -20.17 8.21
CA ILE A 137 -26.95 -19.15 7.20
C ILE A 137 -28.40 -18.73 7.42
N ARG A 138 -28.61 -17.48 7.82
CA ARG A 138 -29.93 -16.88 8.01
C ARG A 138 -30.50 -16.40 6.68
N GLY A 139 -31.81 -16.51 6.50
CA GLY A 139 -32.51 -15.94 5.34
C GLY A 139 -32.46 -16.79 4.06
N LEU A 140 -31.76 -17.94 4.05
CA LEU A 140 -31.55 -18.72 2.82
C LEU A 140 -32.84 -19.22 2.16
N LEU A 141 -33.87 -19.47 2.96
CA LEU A 141 -35.19 -19.93 2.49
C LEU A 141 -36.20 -18.79 2.36
N GLU A 142 -35.81 -17.56 2.71
CA GLU A 142 -36.67 -16.39 2.59
C GLU A 142 -36.66 -15.89 1.13
N PRO A 143 -37.75 -15.25 0.66
CA PRO A 143 -37.73 -14.61 -0.66
C PRO A 143 -36.75 -13.43 -0.69
N GLY A 144 -36.28 -13.06 -1.88
CA GLY A 144 -35.44 -11.86 -2.06
C GLY A 144 -33.93 -12.09 -1.92
N ASN A 145 -33.48 -13.35 -1.83
CA ASN A 145 -32.05 -13.67 -1.92
C ASN A 145 -31.46 -13.28 -3.28
N ALA A 146 -30.17 -12.90 -3.27
CA ALA A 146 -29.43 -12.75 -4.52
C ALA A 146 -29.42 -14.08 -5.29
N PRO A 147 -29.55 -14.05 -6.62
CA PRO A 147 -29.53 -15.29 -7.39
C PRO A 147 -28.19 -16.02 -7.29
N GLY A 148 -28.21 -17.35 -7.20
CA GLY A 148 -27.01 -18.17 -7.07
C GLY A 148 -26.55 -18.44 -5.62
N MET A 149 -27.19 -17.84 -4.62
CA MET A 149 -26.87 -18.08 -3.20
C MET A 149 -26.96 -19.57 -2.82
N THR A 150 -27.98 -20.28 -3.29
CA THR A 150 -28.18 -21.71 -2.99
C THR A 150 -27.14 -22.62 -3.64
N ASP A 151 -26.59 -22.22 -4.80
CA ASP A 151 -25.52 -22.95 -5.47
C ASP A 151 -24.20 -22.81 -4.71
N VAL A 152 -23.92 -21.62 -4.15
CA VAL A 152 -22.78 -21.40 -3.25
C VAL A 152 -22.88 -22.30 -2.02
N VAL A 153 -24.04 -22.34 -1.36
CA VAL A 153 -24.24 -23.23 -0.19
C VAL A 153 -24.09 -24.71 -0.56
N ARG A 154 -24.55 -25.11 -1.75
CA ARG A 154 -24.36 -26.48 -2.25
C ARG A 154 -22.88 -26.80 -2.46
N SER A 155 -22.14 -25.88 -3.08
CA SER A 155 -20.71 -26.03 -3.33
C SER A 155 -19.87 -26.11 -2.05
N TYR A 156 -20.28 -25.38 -1.00
CA TYR A 156 -19.68 -25.47 0.33
C TYR A 156 -19.87 -26.85 0.96
N ARG A 157 -21.08 -27.42 0.86
CA ARG A 157 -21.37 -28.78 1.37
C ARG A 157 -20.47 -29.82 0.72
N ASP A 158 -20.17 -29.63 -0.57
CA ASP A 158 -19.32 -30.54 -1.34
C ASP A 158 -17.82 -30.24 -1.13
N GLN A 159 -17.47 -29.30 -0.22
CA GLN A 159 -16.12 -28.81 0.08
C GLN A 159 -15.35 -28.30 -1.16
N ALA A 160 -16.09 -27.88 -2.18
CA ALA A 160 -15.57 -27.41 -3.45
C ALA A 160 -16.31 -26.12 -3.82
N LEU A 161 -16.04 -25.05 -3.05
CA LEU A 161 -16.69 -23.76 -3.25
C LEU A 161 -16.58 -23.31 -4.70
N ALA A 162 -17.73 -22.95 -5.29
CA ALA A 162 -17.77 -22.49 -6.66
C ALA A 162 -16.96 -21.20 -6.80
N GLN A 163 -16.19 -21.09 -7.88
CA GLN A 163 -15.55 -19.85 -8.26
C GLN A 163 -16.64 -18.87 -8.72
N VAL A 164 -17.03 -17.96 -7.82
CA VAL A 164 -17.96 -16.88 -8.14
C VAL A 164 -17.15 -15.66 -8.56
N PRO A 165 -17.43 -15.04 -9.71
CA PRO A 165 -16.80 -13.78 -10.08
C PRO A 165 -16.84 -12.77 -8.93
N PRO A 166 -15.70 -12.13 -8.60
CA PRO A 166 -15.59 -11.32 -7.39
C PRO A 166 -16.48 -10.08 -7.45
N SER A 167 -16.60 -9.45 -8.63
CA SER A 167 -17.32 -8.19 -8.82
C SER A 167 -18.65 -8.33 -9.56
N LEU A 168 -19.63 -7.53 -9.14
CA LEU A 168 -20.85 -7.29 -9.91
C LEU A 168 -20.52 -6.48 -11.16
N GLN A 169 -21.28 -6.71 -12.23
CA GLN A 169 -21.07 -6.07 -13.52
C GLN A 169 -22.22 -5.13 -13.85
N VAL A 170 -21.89 -3.92 -14.30
CA VAL A 170 -22.79 -2.91 -14.84
C VAL A 170 -22.82 -3.05 -16.36
N LEU A 171 -24.00 -3.32 -16.91
CA LEU A 171 -24.28 -3.28 -18.33
C LEU A 171 -24.78 -1.87 -18.70
N TRP A 172 -23.94 -1.14 -19.42
CA TRP A 172 -24.34 0.07 -20.12
C TRP A 172 -25.06 -0.30 -21.41
N THR A 173 -26.23 0.30 -21.64
CA THR A 173 -26.98 0.17 -22.89
C THR A 173 -27.24 1.57 -23.44
N VAL A 174 -26.68 1.87 -24.60
CA VAL A 174 -26.94 3.09 -25.34
C VAL A 174 -27.85 2.79 -26.50
N GLN A 175 -29.13 3.12 -26.37
CA GLN A 175 -30.13 2.94 -27.39
C GLN A 175 -30.10 4.12 -28.36
N GLY A 176 -29.43 3.93 -29.50
CA GLY A 176 -29.35 4.90 -30.59
C GLY A 176 -30.14 4.49 -31.84
N PRO A 177 -30.17 5.36 -32.87
CA PRO A 177 -30.86 5.11 -34.14
C PRO A 177 -30.23 3.97 -34.98
N GLU A 178 -28.96 3.65 -34.76
CA GLU A 178 -28.24 2.55 -35.45
C GLU A 178 -28.40 1.19 -34.73
N GLY A 179 -29.11 1.17 -33.59
CA GLY A 179 -29.29 0.01 -32.73
C GLY A 179 -28.70 0.21 -31.32
N PRO A 180 -28.92 -0.74 -30.40
CA PRO A 180 -28.34 -0.68 -29.07
C PRO A 180 -26.85 -0.98 -29.09
N VAL A 181 -26.05 -0.11 -28.47
CA VAL A 181 -24.65 -0.39 -28.10
C VAL A 181 -24.63 -0.84 -26.66
N GLN A 182 -23.92 -1.94 -26.37
CA GLN A 182 -23.82 -2.49 -25.03
C GLN A 182 -22.37 -2.62 -24.61
N GLU A 183 -22.07 -2.21 -23.38
CA GLU A 183 -20.73 -2.33 -22.78
C GLU A 183 -20.85 -2.78 -21.33
N THR A 184 -19.95 -3.66 -20.88
CA THR A 184 -19.94 -4.17 -19.49
C THR A 184 -18.74 -3.62 -18.72
N ARG A 185 -18.97 -3.14 -17.48
CA ARG A 185 -17.95 -2.60 -16.58
C ARG A 185 -18.14 -3.14 -15.15
N PRO A 186 -17.07 -3.35 -14.36
CA PRO A 186 -17.20 -3.69 -12.95
C PRO A 186 -17.93 -2.59 -12.17
N LEU A 187 -18.75 -2.96 -11.20
CA LEU A 187 -19.50 -1.98 -10.39
C LEU A 187 -18.60 -1.08 -9.53
N ASP A 188 -17.41 -1.55 -9.14
CA ASP A 188 -16.39 -0.78 -8.43
C ASP A 188 -15.55 0.14 -9.35
N SER A 189 -15.75 0.04 -10.66
CA SER A 189 -15.16 0.94 -11.67
C SER A 189 -16.10 1.07 -12.89
N PRO A 190 -17.27 1.71 -12.73
CA PRO A 190 -18.36 1.60 -13.70
C PRO A 190 -18.21 2.52 -14.92
N SER A 191 -17.22 3.41 -14.96
CA SER A 191 -17.07 4.43 -16.00
C SER A 191 -16.93 3.85 -17.42
N TYR A 192 -17.64 4.44 -18.39
CA TYR A 192 -17.62 4.06 -19.80
C TYR A 192 -17.65 5.29 -20.72
N GLU A 193 -16.67 5.42 -21.61
CA GLU A 193 -16.67 6.47 -22.65
C GLU A 193 -17.41 6.00 -23.91
N TRP A 194 -18.46 6.73 -24.28
CA TRP A 194 -19.26 6.49 -25.48
C TRP A 194 -19.11 7.67 -26.46
N THR A 195 -18.91 7.38 -27.74
CA THR A 195 -18.85 8.41 -28.80
C THR A 195 -20.20 8.57 -29.48
N VAL A 196 -20.68 9.81 -29.56
CA VAL A 196 -21.97 10.15 -30.18
C VAL A 196 -21.90 9.90 -31.70
N PRO A 197 -22.85 9.14 -32.28
CA PRO A 197 -22.86 8.86 -33.71
C PRO A 197 -23.23 10.10 -34.54
N ASP A 198 -22.81 10.12 -35.81
CA ASP A 198 -23.08 11.22 -36.75
C ASP A 198 -24.51 11.18 -37.32
N GLN A 199 -25.49 11.35 -36.43
CA GLN A 199 -26.93 11.24 -36.73
C GLN A 199 -27.70 12.43 -36.12
N PRO A 200 -27.63 13.62 -36.73
CA PRO A 200 -28.18 14.85 -36.16
C PRO A 200 -29.69 14.82 -35.92
N GLY A 201 -30.13 15.42 -34.81
CA GLY A 201 -31.54 15.59 -34.45
C GLY A 201 -32.21 14.37 -33.79
N GLN A 202 -31.47 13.25 -33.65
CA GLN A 202 -31.98 12.02 -33.04
C GLN A 202 -31.85 12.03 -31.51
N GLN A 203 -32.72 11.26 -30.84
CA GLN A 203 -32.64 11.04 -29.39
C GLN A 203 -31.93 9.71 -29.11
N VAL A 204 -31.08 9.71 -28.08
CA VAL A 204 -30.40 8.52 -27.58
C VAL A 204 -30.78 8.32 -26.12
N VAL A 205 -31.09 7.09 -25.73
CA VAL A 205 -31.37 6.73 -24.33
C VAL A 205 -30.22 5.90 -23.80
N ILE A 206 -29.59 6.34 -22.72
CA ILE A 206 -28.51 5.64 -22.03
C ILE A 206 -29.09 5.07 -20.75
N ALA A 207 -29.00 3.76 -20.58
CA ALA A 207 -29.42 3.06 -19.37
C ALA A 207 -28.25 2.24 -18.79
N ALA A 208 -28.23 2.08 -17.48
CA ALA A 208 -27.36 1.12 -16.81
C ALA A 208 -28.20 0.08 -16.09
N ALA A 209 -27.73 -1.18 -16.10
CA ALA A 209 -28.34 -2.24 -15.32
C ALA A 209 -27.28 -3.17 -14.73
N LEU A 210 -27.50 -3.66 -13.52
CA LEU A 210 -26.65 -4.71 -12.95
C LEU A 210 -26.98 -6.06 -13.57
N GLN A 211 -25.94 -6.80 -13.97
CA GLN A 211 -26.08 -8.15 -14.49
C GLN A 211 -26.26 -9.18 -13.35
N GLY A 212 -27.18 -10.13 -13.55
CA GLY A 212 -27.61 -11.16 -12.60
C GLY A 212 -28.97 -11.75 -13.03
N SER A 213 -29.58 -12.66 -12.26
CA SER A 213 -30.84 -13.37 -12.66
C SER A 213 -32.12 -12.52 -12.66
N GLY A 214 -31.94 -11.22 -12.76
CA GLY A 214 -32.94 -10.19 -13.02
C GLY A 214 -32.13 -8.91 -13.19
N ALA A 215 -31.99 -8.42 -14.41
CA ALA A 215 -31.27 -7.18 -14.66
C ALA A 215 -31.92 -6.06 -13.83
N VAL A 216 -31.18 -5.47 -12.90
CA VAL A 216 -31.71 -4.41 -12.04
C VAL A 216 -31.34 -3.07 -12.66
N PRO A 217 -32.31 -2.26 -13.13
CA PRO A 217 -32.02 -0.97 -13.71
C PRO A 217 -31.47 -0.02 -12.65
N LEU A 218 -30.35 0.65 -12.96
CA LEU A 218 -29.70 1.68 -12.14
C LEU A 218 -30.08 3.10 -12.62
N GLY A 219 -31.09 3.21 -13.48
CA GLY A 219 -31.57 4.46 -14.06
C GLY A 219 -31.27 4.62 -15.54
N GLU A 220 -31.78 5.71 -16.10
CA GLU A 220 -31.59 6.09 -17.50
C GLU A 220 -31.47 7.61 -17.65
N VAL A 221 -30.73 8.05 -18.67
CA VAL A 221 -30.66 9.45 -19.10
C VAL A 221 -30.87 9.52 -20.60
N ALA A 222 -31.62 10.53 -21.05
CA ALA A 222 -31.86 10.76 -22.47
C ALA A 222 -31.11 12.00 -22.97
N LEU A 223 -30.40 11.86 -24.09
CA LEU A 223 -29.65 12.91 -24.75
C LEU A 223 -30.21 13.16 -26.15
N ARG A 224 -30.12 14.40 -26.65
CA ARG A 224 -30.43 14.74 -28.05
C ARG A 224 -29.17 15.07 -28.83
N ILE A 225 -29.03 14.53 -30.03
CA ILE A 225 -27.92 14.86 -30.93
C ILE A 225 -28.23 16.18 -31.62
N ALA A 226 -27.33 17.15 -31.53
CA ALA A 226 -27.50 18.46 -32.14
C ALA A 226 -27.59 18.34 -33.68
N THR A 227 -28.52 19.09 -34.28
CA THR A 227 -28.52 19.33 -35.73
C THR A 227 -27.47 20.39 -36.06
N PRO A 228 -26.50 20.13 -36.97
CA PRO A 228 -25.57 21.16 -37.41
C PRO A 228 -26.36 22.27 -38.09
N THR A 229 -26.25 23.48 -37.55
CA THR A 229 -26.75 24.70 -38.20
C THR A 229 -25.83 25.00 -39.38
N PRO A 230 -26.32 25.19 -40.62
CA PRO A 230 -25.46 25.53 -41.74
C PRO A 230 -24.80 26.90 -41.51
N GLU A 231 -23.47 26.91 -41.52
CA GLU A 231 -22.64 28.11 -41.42
C GLU A 231 -22.71 28.90 -42.73
N ALA A 232 -22.94 30.21 -42.65
CA ALA A 232 -23.08 31.07 -43.83
C ALA A 232 -21.72 31.32 -44.51
N THR A 233 -21.61 30.94 -45.78
CA THR A 233 -20.42 31.16 -46.62
C THR A 233 -20.10 32.65 -46.80
N PRO A 234 -18.88 33.15 -46.48
CA PRO A 234 -18.51 34.52 -46.79
C PRO A 234 -18.13 34.71 -48.28
N THR A 235 -18.59 35.81 -48.87
CA THR A 235 -18.32 36.23 -50.26
C THR A 235 -16.89 36.82 -50.41
N PRO A 236 -16.12 36.46 -51.46
CA PRO A 236 -14.73 36.92 -51.62
C PRO A 236 -14.62 38.34 -52.22
N THR A 237 -13.67 39.15 -51.71
CA THR A 237 -13.24 40.44 -52.31
C THR A 237 -11.75 40.39 -52.67
N ALA A 238 -11.37 41.02 -53.78
CA ALA A 238 -10.07 40.95 -54.44
C ALA A 238 -8.94 41.80 -53.80
N MET A 239 -7.72 41.30 -53.96
CA MET A 239 -6.42 41.82 -53.46
C MET A 239 -5.83 42.93 -54.37
N PRO A 240 -5.08 43.90 -53.81
CA PRO A 240 -3.68 44.04 -54.24
C PRO A 240 -2.64 44.53 -53.19
N ALA A 241 -1.42 43.98 -53.35
CA ALA A 241 -0.06 44.55 -53.26
C ALA A 241 0.53 45.29 -52.02
N ALA A 242 1.66 44.70 -51.56
CA ALA A 242 2.96 45.29 -51.16
C ALA A 242 3.18 46.02 -49.80
N ALA A 243 4.16 45.45 -49.07
CA ALA A 243 5.22 46.06 -48.25
C ALA A 243 4.94 46.63 -46.84
N ALA A 244 5.56 45.93 -45.87
CA ALA A 244 6.27 46.39 -44.67
C ALA A 244 5.64 47.41 -43.70
N GLY A 245 5.50 46.99 -42.43
CA GLY A 245 5.56 47.90 -41.28
C GLY A 245 4.71 47.54 -40.05
N ILE A 246 5.37 46.98 -39.03
CA ILE A 246 5.24 47.22 -37.57
C ILE A 246 3.87 47.15 -36.84
N THR A 247 3.80 46.19 -35.90
CA THR A 247 3.22 46.21 -34.52
C THR A 247 1.90 46.95 -34.22
N SER A 248 0.87 46.21 -33.79
CA SER A 248 0.48 45.99 -32.36
C SER A 248 -1.04 45.85 -32.11
N THR A 249 -1.38 44.74 -31.44
CA THR A 249 -2.40 44.54 -30.38
C THR A 249 -3.92 44.62 -30.62
N VAL A 250 -4.59 43.78 -29.80
CA VAL A 250 -6.03 43.64 -29.45
C VAL A 250 -6.83 42.81 -30.46
N GLY A 251 -7.46 41.68 -30.13
CA GLY A 251 -7.82 41.08 -28.84
C GLY A 251 -9.17 40.40 -29.06
N ALA A 252 -9.19 39.06 -29.16
CA ALA A 252 -10.42 38.27 -29.30
C ALA A 252 -10.53 37.32 -28.10
N THR A 253 -11.68 37.39 -27.44
CA THR A 253 -12.02 36.74 -26.18
C THR A 253 -12.26 35.24 -26.41
N PRO A 254 -11.67 34.31 -25.62
CA PRO A 254 -11.85 32.88 -25.81
C PRO A 254 -13.12 32.34 -25.12
N THR A 255 -13.78 31.41 -25.81
CA THR A 255 -14.78 30.45 -25.31
C THR A 255 -14.08 29.42 -24.40
N PRO A 256 -14.71 28.87 -23.33
CA PRO A 256 -14.01 28.05 -22.34
C PRO A 256 -13.64 26.68 -22.90
N ILE A 257 -12.38 26.27 -22.73
CA ILE A 257 -11.84 24.98 -23.16
C ILE A 257 -12.07 23.96 -22.04
N ALA A 258 -12.61 22.78 -22.37
CA ALA A 258 -12.81 21.69 -21.43
C ALA A 258 -11.44 21.09 -21.01
N ALA A 259 -11.23 20.90 -19.72
CA ALA A 259 -9.94 20.48 -19.13
C ALA A 259 -9.49 19.06 -19.53
N ASP A 260 -10.39 18.22 -20.04
CA ASP A 260 -10.17 16.77 -20.21
C ASP A 260 -9.28 16.37 -21.42
N CYS A 261 -8.97 17.30 -22.33
CA CYS A 261 -8.07 17.02 -23.46
C CYS A 261 -6.62 17.49 -23.25
N LEU A 262 -6.38 18.29 -22.20
CA LEU A 262 -5.09 18.88 -21.89
C LEU A 262 -4.27 17.92 -21.05
N ASP A 263 -3.10 17.53 -21.55
CA ASP A 263 -2.15 16.74 -20.79
C ASP A 263 -0.72 17.15 -21.16
N ALA A 264 0.20 16.95 -20.22
CA ALA A 264 1.60 17.23 -20.39
C ALA A 264 2.43 16.20 -19.63
N ALA A 265 3.44 15.64 -20.28
CA ALA A 265 4.39 14.76 -19.63
C ALA A 265 5.74 15.44 -19.45
N PHE A 266 6.37 15.20 -18.31
CA PHE A 266 7.75 15.59 -18.07
C PHE A 266 8.70 14.76 -18.95
N VAL A 267 9.63 15.45 -19.62
CA VAL A 267 10.63 14.80 -20.49
C VAL A 267 12.01 14.86 -19.84
N ALA A 268 12.45 16.03 -19.39
CA ALA A 268 13.79 16.20 -18.82
C ALA A 268 13.94 17.49 -18.01
N ASP A 269 14.83 17.45 -17.04
CA ASP A 269 15.47 18.64 -16.49
C ASP A 269 16.54 19.13 -17.45
N VAL A 270 16.32 20.31 -18.04
CA VAL A 270 17.29 20.93 -18.95
C VAL A 270 18.31 21.73 -18.13
N THR A 271 17.82 22.52 -17.18
CA THR A 271 18.61 23.19 -16.14
C THR A 271 17.71 23.41 -14.93
N ILE A 272 18.20 23.75 -13.75
CA ILE A 272 19.44 23.31 -13.13
C ILE A 272 19.18 21.90 -12.53
N PRO A 273 20.17 20.98 -12.47
CA PRO A 273 19.99 19.68 -11.83
C PRO A 273 19.58 19.83 -10.36
N ASP A 274 18.89 18.82 -9.84
CA ASP A 274 18.49 18.82 -8.44
C ASP A 274 19.70 18.83 -7.50
N ASP A 275 19.52 19.47 -6.33
CA ASP A 275 20.54 19.68 -5.30
C ASP A 275 21.74 20.50 -5.76
N THR A 276 21.61 21.27 -6.85
CA THR A 276 22.68 22.18 -7.24
C THR A 276 22.90 23.25 -6.16
N GLN A 277 24.16 23.35 -5.74
CA GLN A 277 24.63 24.31 -4.75
C GLN A 277 24.70 25.71 -5.36
N LEU A 278 23.95 26.64 -4.78
CA LEU A 278 23.91 28.05 -5.15
C LEU A 278 24.26 28.92 -3.95
N ASP A 279 24.86 30.08 -4.19
CA ASP A 279 25.07 31.07 -3.13
C ASP A 279 23.71 31.62 -2.66
N ASN A 280 23.62 32.04 -1.39
CA ASN A 280 22.42 32.71 -0.87
C ASN A 280 22.07 33.94 -1.72
N GLY A 281 20.80 34.05 -2.13
CA GLY A 281 20.35 35.15 -2.98
C GLY A 281 20.83 35.08 -4.44
N ALA A 282 21.50 34.00 -4.87
CA ALA A 282 21.94 33.85 -6.25
C ALA A 282 20.74 33.72 -7.21
N ALA A 283 20.77 34.48 -8.30
CA ALA A 283 19.81 34.32 -9.39
C ALA A 283 20.19 33.09 -10.23
N PHE A 284 19.20 32.29 -10.61
CA PHE A 284 19.37 31.11 -11.46
C PHE A 284 18.14 30.89 -12.35
N GLU A 285 18.32 30.09 -13.40
CA GLU A 285 17.25 29.75 -14.35
C GLU A 285 17.01 28.24 -14.34
N LYS A 286 15.79 27.85 -13.93
CA LYS A 286 15.32 26.47 -14.02
C LYS A 286 14.57 26.31 -15.34
N THR A 287 14.96 25.32 -16.13
CA THR A 287 14.33 24.96 -17.41
C THR A 287 13.89 23.51 -17.39
N TRP A 288 12.59 23.28 -17.57
CA TRP A 288 12.04 21.93 -17.77
C TRP A 288 11.65 21.74 -19.23
N ARG A 289 11.85 20.53 -19.75
CA ARG A 289 11.26 20.11 -21.02
C ARG A 289 9.98 19.34 -20.74
N LEU A 290 8.87 19.85 -21.27
CA LEU A 290 7.56 19.19 -21.21
C LEU A 290 7.10 18.81 -22.62
N SER A 291 6.35 17.72 -22.74
CA SER A 291 5.71 17.27 -23.97
C SER A 291 4.20 17.38 -23.85
N ASN A 292 3.51 17.93 -24.85
CA ASN A 292 2.06 17.84 -24.93
C ASN A 292 1.66 16.40 -25.30
N ASN A 293 1.17 15.64 -24.32
CA ASN A 293 0.66 14.29 -24.51
C ASN A 293 -0.87 14.25 -24.59
N GLY A 294 -1.52 15.41 -24.48
CA GLY A 294 -2.95 15.58 -24.65
C GLY A 294 -3.38 15.41 -26.10
N SER A 295 -4.69 15.34 -26.31
CA SER A 295 -5.29 15.19 -27.63
C SER A 295 -5.55 16.52 -28.34
N CYS A 296 -5.34 17.65 -27.66
CA CYS A 296 -5.57 19.01 -28.17
C CYS A 296 -4.36 19.93 -27.96
N GLU A 297 -4.24 20.98 -28.78
CA GLU A 297 -3.20 22.01 -28.60
C GLU A 297 -3.41 22.74 -27.28
N TRP A 298 -2.33 22.97 -26.53
CA TRP A 298 -2.44 23.75 -25.30
C TRP A 298 -2.98 25.16 -25.61
N PRO A 299 -3.89 25.70 -24.79
CA PRO A 299 -4.49 27.00 -25.03
C PRO A 299 -3.45 28.12 -25.09
N ALA A 300 -3.78 29.20 -25.81
CA ALA A 300 -2.88 30.34 -25.93
C ALA A 300 -2.59 31.04 -24.58
N ASP A 301 -3.48 30.89 -23.60
CA ASP A 301 -3.34 31.38 -22.22
C ASP A 301 -2.61 30.40 -21.29
N THR A 302 -2.01 29.32 -21.81
CA THR A 302 -1.29 28.34 -20.99
C THR A 302 -0.10 28.99 -20.28
N VAL A 303 -0.05 28.77 -18.97
CA VAL A 303 1.06 29.18 -18.10
C VAL A 303 1.58 28.00 -17.31
N LEU A 304 2.86 28.05 -16.91
CA LEU A 304 3.39 27.19 -15.85
C LEU A 304 3.25 27.96 -14.54
N ALA A 305 2.41 27.47 -13.63
CA ALA A 305 2.08 28.13 -12.39
C ALA A 305 2.74 27.44 -11.19
N PHE A 306 3.15 28.24 -10.20
CA PHE A 306 3.63 27.74 -8.93
C PHE A 306 2.47 27.16 -8.12
N VAL A 307 2.63 25.94 -7.61
CA VAL A 307 1.57 25.20 -6.89
C VAL A 307 1.83 25.20 -5.39
N SER A 308 3.04 24.81 -4.96
CA SER A 308 3.37 24.65 -3.54
C SER A 308 4.89 24.60 -3.31
N GLY A 309 5.31 24.70 -2.05
CA GLY A 309 6.72 24.69 -1.65
C GLY A 309 7.31 26.10 -1.48
N GLU A 310 8.57 26.27 -1.86
CA GLU A 310 9.27 27.56 -1.86
C GLU A 310 9.27 28.16 -3.27
N PRO A 311 8.68 29.37 -3.47
CA PRO A 311 8.65 30.03 -4.78
C PRO A 311 10.02 30.55 -5.24
N MET A 312 11.01 30.69 -4.36
CA MET A 312 12.38 31.12 -4.72
C MET A 312 12.38 32.43 -5.52
N GLY A 313 11.58 33.41 -5.10
CA GLY A 313 11.46 34.70 -5.78
C GLY A 313 10.89 34.65 -7.21
N ALA A 314 10.38 33.50 -7.66
CA ALA A 314 9.77 33.35 -8.96
C ALA A 314 8.39 34.06 -9.04
N PRO A 315 7.95 34.47 -10.24
CA PRO A 315 6.58 34.95 -10.43
C PRO A 315 5.57 33.81 -10.19
N ALA A 316 4.34 34.13 -9.79
CA ALA A 316 3.31 33.11 -9.54
C ALA A 316 3.01 32.21 -10.76
N SER A 317 3.31 32.69 -11.97
CA SER A 317 3.24 31.91 -13.20
C SER A 317 4.13 32.49 -14.31
N VAL A 318 4.55 31.65 -15.25
CA VAL A 318 5.27 32.06 -16.48
C VAL A 318 4.48 31.62 -17.71
N THR A 319 4.35 32.51 -18.70
CA THR A 319 3.65 32.21 -19.95
C THR A 319 4.37 31.14 -20.75
N VAL A 320 3.63 30.11 -21.15
CA VAL A 320 4.10 29.02 -22.02
C VAL A 320 3.52 29.18 -23.41
N GLY A 321 2.22 29.44 -23.52
CA GLY A 321 1.51 29.56 -24.79
C GLY A 321 1.20 28.20 -25.45
N PRO A 322 0.76 28.22 -26.72
CA PRO A 322 0.23 27.02 -27.36
C PRO A 322 1.34 26.06 -27.80
N VAL A 323 1.11 24.77 -27.54
CA VAL A 323 1.98 23.66 -27.95
C VAL A 323 1.10 22.56 -28.53
N ALA A 324 1.33 22.19 -29.79
CA ALA A 324 0.55 21.14 -30.47
C ALA A 324 0.80 19.74 -29.87
N PRO A 325 -0.17 18.81 -29.96
CA PRO A 325 0.00 17.42 -29.52
C PRO A 325 1.25 16.75 -30.08
N GLY A 326 1.96 16.00 -29.23
CA GLY A 326 3.21 15.32 -29.55
C GLY A 326 4.42 16.25 -29.76
N LYS A 327 4.30 17.54 -29.45
CA LYS A 327 5.44 18.49 -29.44
C LYS A 327 5.91 18.77 -28.03
N SER A 328 7.20 19.08 -27.90
CA SER A 328 7.82 19.46 -26.64
C SER A 328 8.22 20.93 -26.61
N VAL A 329 8.25 21.50 -25.42
CA VAL A 329 8.67 22.88 -25.15
C VAL A 329 9.61 22.92 -23.94
N ASP A 330 10.60 23.80 -24.00
CA ASP A 330 11.48 24.12 -22.87
C ASP A 330 10.93 25.38 -22.17
N ILE A 331 10.59 25.24 -20.89
CA ILE A 331 9.97 26.31 -20.10
C ILE A 331 10.99 26.75 -19.06
N THR A 332 11.48 27.99 -19.20
CA THR A 332 12.46 28.58 -18.29
C THR A 332 11.80 29.53 -17.30
N VAL A 333 12.06 29.32 -16.01
CA VAL A 333 11.63 30.18 -14.92
C VAL A 333 12.86 30.77 -14.23
N LYS A 334 12.87 32.11 -14.12
CA LYS A 334 13.89 32.85 -13.39
C LYS A 334 13.57 32.83 -11.90
N MET A 335 14.55 32.41 -11.12
CA MET A 335 14.43 32.21 -9.68
C MET A 335 15.62 32.82 -8.96
N THR A 336 15.45 33.04 -7.67
CA THR A 336 16.46 33.56 -6.75
C THR A 336 16.53 32.60 -5.58
N ALA A 337 17.71 32.03 -5.34
CA ALA A 337 17.96 31.18 -4.18
C ALA A 337 17.60 31.95 -2.89
N PRO A 338 16.89 31.35 -1.93
CA PRO A 338 16.55 32.02 -0.69
C PRO A 338 17.78 32.61 0.03
N ALA A 339 17.55 33.66 0.83
CA ALA A 339 18.63 34.35 1.54
C ALA A 339 19.17 33.55 2.74
N GLU A 340 18.36 32.63 3.26
CA GLU A 340 18.73 31.73 4.34
C GLU A 340 19.33 30.45 3.78
N PRO A 341 20.40 29.91 4.39
CA PRO A 341 20.95 28.65 3.93
C PRO A 341 19.99 27.50 4.17
N GLY A 342 19.79 26.64 3.18
CA GLY A 342 18.81 25.57 3.27
C GLY A 342 18.64 24.80 1.96
N ARG A 343 17.97 23.65 2.07
CA ARG A 343 17.49 22.92 0.89
C ARG A 343 16.07 23.38 0.62
N TYR A 344 15.84 23.85 -0.60
CA TYR A 344 14.57 24.44 -1.00
C TYR A 344 14.01 23.70 -2.20
N ARG A 345 12.69 23.50 -2.19
CA ARG A 345 11.98 22.86 -3.29
C ARG A 345 10.71 23.63 -3.64
N GLY A 346 10.49 23.89 -4.93
CA GLY A 346 9.28 24.53 -5.45
C GLY A 346 8.61 23.64 -6.50
N TYR A 347 7.28 23.51 -6.42
CA TYR A 347 6.47 22.68 -7.32
C TYR A 347 5.68 23.55 -8.29
N TRP A 348 5.62 23.12 -9.54
CA TRP A 348 5.04 23.85 -10.67
C TRP A 348 4.20 22.92 -11.54
N GLN A 349 3.10 23.44 -12.09
CA GLN A 349 2.21 22.67 -12.97
C GLN A 349 1.57 23.60 -14.01
N LEU A 350 1.26 23.06 -15.19
CA LEU A 350 0.61 23.84 -16.24
C LEU A 350 -0.82 24.19 -15.85
N GLN A 351 -1.26 25.39 -16.23
CA GLN A 351 -2.60 25.90 -16.04
C GLN A 351 -3.10 26.57 -17.32
N ALA A 352 -4.36 26.33 -17.66
CA ALA A 352 -5.08 27.05 -18.71
C ALA A 352 -6.55 27.22 -18.28
N GLY A 353 -7.16 28.38 -18.58
CA GLY A 353 -8.54 28.66 -18.16
C GLY A 353 -8.79 28.55 -16.64
N GLY A 354 -7.74 28.67 -15.81
CA GLY A 354 -7.81 28.54 -14.35
C GLY A 354 -7.80 27.10 -13.81
N THR A 355 -7.60 26.09 -14.66
CA THR A 355 -7.50 24.67 -14.26
C THR A 355 -6.09 24.13 -14.49
N THR A 356 -5.57 23.34 -13.55
CA THR A 356 -4.26 22.67 -13.67
C THR A 356 -4.35 21.39 -14.52
N PHE A 357 -3.31 21.09 -15.30
CA PHE A 357 -3.23 19.86 -16.09
C PHE A 357 -1.78 19.37 -16.27
N GLY A 358 -1.64 18.09 -16.64
CA GLY A 358 -0.35 17.44 -16.87
C GLY A 358 0.49 17.18 -15.61
N ASP A 359 1.69 16.63 -15.81
CA ASP A 359 2.66 16.32 -14.76
C ASP A 359 3.03 17.56 -13.95
N GLN A 360 3.14 17.38 -12.63
CA GLN A 360 3.75 18.36 -11.75
C GLN A 360 5.27 18.24 -11.80
N VAL A 361 5.96 19.33 -12.13
CA VAL A 361 7.43 19.40 -12.13
C VAL A 361 7.94 20.16 -10.91
N TYR A 362 9.20 19.96 -10.55
CA TYR A 362 9.79 20.64 -9.40
C TYR A 362 11.21 21.14 -9.67
N VAL A 363 11.62 22.10 -8.85
CA VAL A 363 13.00 22.57 -8.73
C VAL A 363 13.49 22.28 -7.33
N GLN A 364 14.67 21.69 -7.20
CA GLN A 364 15.35 21.53 -5.91
C GLN A 364 16.76 22.10 -5.95
N ILE A 365 17.07 23.02 -5.04
CA ILE A 365 18.39 23.64 -4.90
C ILE A 365 18.84 23.62 -3.45
N ILE A 366 20.14 23.82 -3.25
CA ILE A 366 20.72 24.14 -1.96
C ILE A 366 21.15 25.61 -2.01
N ALA A 367 20.51 26.47 -1.23
CA ALA A 367 20.92 27.87 -1.08
C ALA A 367 21.92 27.97 0.07
N GLY A 368 23.04 28.63 -0.18
CA GLY A 368 24.12 28.85 0.77
C GLY A 368 24.76 27.57 1.28
N GLU A 369 25.81 27.72 2.07
CA GLU A 369 26.36 26.60 2.80
C GLU A 369 25.31 26.19 3.84
N LEU A 370 24.65 25.03 3.63
CA LEU A 370 23.73 24.45 4.62
C LEU A 370 24.37 24.61 5.99
N PRO A 371 23.63 25.04 7.03
CA PRO A 371 24.23 25.23 8.34
C PRO A 371 24.98 23.95 8.65
N THR A 372 26.31 24.05 8.66
CA THR A 372 27.15 23.02 9.23
C THR A 372 26.49 22.80 10.58
N PRO A 373 26.09 21.55 10.93
CA PRO A 373 25.61 21.31 12.27
C PRO A 373 26.60 22.05 13.15
N THR A 374 26.10 22.97 14.00
CA THR A 374 26.91 23.49 15.10
C THR A 374 27.73 22.32 15.57
N PRO A 375 29.05 22.42 15.82
CA PRO A 375 29.76 21.34 16.48
C PRO A 375 29.00 21.03 17.78
N GLY A 376 28.00 20.16 17.67
CA GLY A 376 27.53 19.30 18.70
C GLY A 376 28.78 18.61 19.13
N ALA A 377 28.81 18.32 20.42
CA ALA A 377 29.86 17.57 21.07
C ALA A 377 30.53 16.62 20.06
N PRO A 378 31.88 16.57 20.05
CA PRO A 378 32.65 15.73 19.12
C PRO A 378 31.91 14.41 18.91
N PRO A 379 31.81 13.92 17.64
CA PRO A 379 30.94 12.80 17.27
C PRO A 379 30.95 11.80 18.41
N PRO A 380 29.78 11.47 19.01
CA PRO A 380 29.73 10.78 20.29
C PRO A 380 30.76 9.68 20.24
N SER A 381 31.72 9.73 21.17
CA SER A 381 32.75 8.71 21.30
C SER A 381 32.04 7.39 21.07
N SER A 382 32.51 6.62 20.08
CA SER A 382 31.85 5.40 19.61
C SER A 382 31.31 4.68 20.84
N PRO A 383 29.99 4.52 21.01
CA PRO A 383 29.49 3.95 22.24
C PRO A 383 30.18 2.60 22.41
N PRO A 384 30.64 2.27 23.63
CA PRO A 384 31.42 1.07 23.84
C PRO A 384 30.68 -0.12 23.20
N PRO A 385 31.40 -1.06 22.55
CA PRO A 385 30.78 -2.24 22.00
C PRO A 385 29.91 -2.89 23.07
N VAL A 386 28.63 -3.12 22.78
CA VAL A 386 27.79 -3.95 23.63
C VAL A 386 28.41 -5.35 23.64
N ALA A 387 28.35 -6.03 24.79
CA ALA A 387 28.96 -7.35 24.93
C ALA A 387 28.53 -8.28 23.79
N ARG A 388 29.50 -8.76 23.01
CA ARG A 388 29.29 -9.71 21.91
C ARG A 388 28.85 -11.04 22.50
N GLY A 389 27.55 -11.31 22.48
CA GLY A 389 27.01 -12.62 22.81
C GLY A 389 27.29 -13.62 21.68
N ASN A 390 27.23 -14.91 22.01
CA ASN A 390 27.22 -15.96 20.99
C ASN A 390 25.97 -15.80 20.09
N PHE A 391 26.08 -16.27 18.85
CA PHE A 391 24.93 -16.31 17.93
C PHE A 391 23.79 -17.15 18.53
N GLU A 392 22.55 -16.71 18.33
CA GLU A 392 21.33 -17.44 18.71
C GLU A 392 20.33 -17.50 17.55
N LEU A 393 19.48 -18.52 17.55
CA LEU A 393 18.48 -18.74 16.52
C LEU A 393 17.07 -18.68 17.12
N GLY A 394 16.10 -18.22 16.35
CA GLY A 394 14.69 -18.21 16.71
C GLY A 394 13.77 -18.35 15.52
N GLY A 395 12.48 -18.25 15.80
CA GLY A 395 11.43 -18.29 14.78
C GLY A 395 10.27 -17.38 15.09
N HIS A 396 9.72 -16.76 14.03
CA HIS A 396 8.44 -16.07 14.11
C HIS A 396 7.35 -17.12 14.22
N ILE A 397 6.56 -17.06 15.30
CA ILE A 397 5.44 -17.95 15.56
C ILE A 397 4.11 -17.20 15.49
N ARG A 398 3.08 -17.89 15.00
CA ARG A 398 1.68 -17.44 15.16
C ARG A 398 0.94 -18.27 16.22
N THR A 399 1.45 -19.46 16.51
CA THR A 399 0.93 -20.39 17.51
C THR A 399 2.09 -21.14 18.19
N TRP A 400 1.82 -21.79 19.32
CA TRP A 400 2.82 -22.61 20.03
C TRP A 400 2.84 -24.08 19.56
N ASN A 401 2.29 -24.40 18.39
CA ASN A 401 2.11 -25.78 17.93
C ASN A 401 3.41 -26.52 17.60
N TYR A 402 4.47 -25.78 17.24
CA TYR A 402 5.73 -26.33 16.70
C TYR A 402 6.93 -26.18 17.64
N VAL A 403 6.68 -26.07 18.95
CA VAL A 403 7.71 -25.93 19.99
C VAL A 403 8.80 -26.99 19.90
N GLN A 404 8.44 -28.25 19.63
CA GLN A 404 9.40 -29.35 19.58
C GLN A 404 10.31 -29.26 18.35
N GLN A 405 9.75 -28.88 17.19
CA GLN A 405 10.49 -28.68 15.95
C GLN A 405 11.46 -27.50 16.08
N MET A 406 11.02 -26.39 16.69
CA MET A 406 11.88 -25.24 16.97
C MET A 406 13.05 -25.63 17.90
N LYS A 407 12.77 -26.34 19.00
CA LYS A 407 13.82 -26.85 19.91
C LYS A 407 14.79 -27.78 19.20
N TYR A 408 14.26 -28.69 18.38
CA TYR A 408 15.08 -29.60 17.58
C TYR A 408 16.01 -28.82 16.65
N ALA A 409 15.51 -27.80 15.95
CA ALA A 409 16.31 -26.92 15.08
C ALA A 409 17.38 -26.08 15.83
N GLY A 410 17.44 -26.14 17.16
CA GLY A 410 18.37 -25.36 17.97
C GLY A 410 17.92 -23.93 18.26
N MET A 411 16.62 -23.65 18.07
CA MET A 411 16.06 -22.32 18.35
C MET A 411 15.90 -22.10 19.85
N THR A 412 16.30 -20.93 20.31
CA THR A 412 16.15 -20.46 21.70
C THR A 412 15.26 -19.23 21.82
N TRP A 413 14.90 -18.62 20.69
CA TRP A 413 14.02 -17.45 20.62
C TRP A 413 12.70 -17.79 19.92
N ALA A 414 11.61 -17.21 20.43
CA ALA A 414 10.34 -17.08 19.73
C ALA A 414 10.08 -15.59 19.47
N LYS A 415 9.42 -15.27 18.36
CA LYS A 415 9.02 -13.91 17.99
C LYS A 415 7.54 -13.84 17.66
N THR A 416 6.88 -12.79 18.11
CA THR A 416 5.54 -12.40 17.65
C THR A 416 5.46 -10.88 17.52
N GLN A 417 4.55 -10.41 16.66
CA GLN A 417 4.17 -8.99 16.62
C GLN A 417 3.10 -8.70 17.67
N VAL A 418 3.15 -7.51 18.25
CA VAL A 418 2.13 -6.96 19.15
C VAL A 418 1.84 -5.52 18.75
N HIS A 419 0.58 -5.10 18.84
CA HIS A 419 0.16 -3.77 18.40
C HIS A 419 -0.03 -2.82 19.59
N TYR A 420 0.15 -1.52 19.33
CA TYR A 420 0.08 -0.48 20.35
C TYR A 420 -1.17 -0.61 21.24
N GLY A 421 -0.94 -0.62 22.56
CA GLY A 421 -1.97 -0.75 23.58
C GLY A 421 -2.33 -2.20 23.95
N GLN A 422 -1.82 -3.20 23.23
CA GLN A 422 -2.07 -4.61 23.52
C GLN A 422 -1.22 -5.08 24.71
N ASP A 423 -1.80 -5.95 25.55
CA ASP A 423 -1.06 -6.66 26.60
C ASP A 423 -0.41 -7.92 26.01
N ALA A 424 0.89 -8.10 26.26
CA ALA A 424 1.69 -9.24 25.80
C ALA A 424 2.07 -10.23 26.91
N SER A 425 1.58 -10.03 28.15
CA SER A 425 1.92 -10.86 29.30
C SER A 425 1.67 -12.36 29.04
N GLY A 426 0.59 -12.71 28.33
CA GLY A 426 0.29 -14.09 27.93
C GLY A 426 1.35 -14.70 27.01
N TRP A 427 1.81 -13.95 26.00
CA TRP A 427 2.86 -14.39 25.09
C TRP A 427 4.20 -14.57 25.80
N ILE A 428 4.55 -13.62 26.67
CA ILE A 428 5.79 -13.66 27.46
C ILE A 428 5.81 -14.90 28.35
N ASN A 429 4.76 -15.08 29.16
CA ASN A 429 4.65 -16.22 30.07
C ASN A 429 4.66 -17.56 29.31
N ALA A 430 3.97 -17.64 28.17
CA ALA A 430 3.95 -18.84 27.35
C ALA A 430 5.34 -19.16 26.76
N ALA A 431 6.09 -18.16 26.33
CA ALA A 431 7.45 -18.34 25.83
C ALA A 431 8.38 -18.90 26.90
N HIS A 432 8.40 -18.27 28.07
CA HIS A 432 9.22 -18.71 29.21
C HIS A 432 8.83 -20.11 29.69
N ALA A 433 7.52 -20.41 29.77
CA ALA A 433 7.03 -21.74 30.12
C ALA A 433 7.46 -22.82 29.11
N ASN A 434 7.56 -22.46 27.82
CA ASN A 434 8.08 -23.34 26.78
C ASN A 434 9.62 -23.35 26.71
N GLY A 435 10.32 -22.56 27.52
CA GLY A 435 11.78 -22.50 27.56
C GLY A 435 12.42 -21.68 26.44
N PHE A 436 11.67 -20.73 25.86
CA PHE A 436 12.18 -19.75 24.89
C PHE A 436 12.34 -18.37 25.52
N LYS A 437 13.29 -17.60 25.00
CA LYS A 437 13.28 -16.14 25.11
C LYS A 437 12.26 -15.57 24.13
N ILE A 438 11.64 -14.45 24.47
CA ILE A 438 10.63 -13.79 23.63
C ILE A 438 11.14 -12.47 23.06
N GLN A 439 11.11 -12.34 21.73
CA GLN A 439 11.17 -11.06 21.05
C GLN A 439 9.74 -10.59 20.74
N LEU A 440 9.41 -9.39 21.19
CA LEU A 440 8.18 -8.70 20.77
C LEU A 440 8.53 -7.62 19.74
N SER A 441 7.99 -7.74 18.53
CA SER A 441 7.98 -6.61 17.59
C SER A 441 6.79 -5.73 17.94
N ALA A 442 7.07 -4.55 18.50
CA ALA A 442 6.07 -3.63 19.00
C ALA A 442 5.69 -2.62 17.90
N LEU A 443 4.49 -2.77 17.33
CA LEU A 443 4.02 -1.96 16.20
C LEU A 443 3.06 -0.88 16.67
N GLY A 444 3.28 0.37 16.25
CA GLY A 444 2.25 1.40 16.31
C GLY A 444 1.47 1.47 15.02
N ARG A 445 0.44 2.33 15.01
CA ARG A 445 -0.30 2.63 13.78
C ARG A 445 0.41 3.76 13.02
N PRO A 446 0.46 3.74 11.69
CA PRO A 446 1.17 4.76 10.91
C PRO A 446 0.75 6.20 11.25
N ASP A 447 -0.54 6.44 11.49
CA ASP A 447 -1.13 7.75 11.78
C ASP A 447 -0.70 8.33 13.15
N MET A 448 -0.21 7.49 14.06
CA MET A 448 0.19 7.92 15.41
C MET A 448 1.34 8.93 15.40
N VAL A 449 2.21 8.88 14.39
CA VAL A 449 3.42 9.72 14.31
C VAL A 449 3.10 11.22 14.14
N THR A 450 1.86 11.53 13.79
CA THR A 450 1.36 12.91 13.67
C THR A 450 0.80 13.47 14.97
N GLN A 451 0.61 12.62 15.98
CA GLN A 451 -0.07 13.00 17.23
C GLN A 451 0.93 13.62 18.21
N PRO A 452 0.59 14.74 18.88
CA PRO A 452 1.45 15.33 19.89
C PRO A 452 1.79 14.34 21.01
N GLY A 453 3.09 14.15 21.29
CA GLY A 453 3.57 13.28 22.38
C GLY A 453 3.42 11.79 22.12
N PHE A 454 3.29 11.36 20.86
CA PHE A 454 3.16 9.94 20.53
C PHE A 454 4.39 9.14 20.96
N GLU A 455 5.60 9.71 20.90
CA GLU A 455 6.84 9.03 21.29
C GLU A 455 6.79 8.63 22.76
N GLN A 456 6.33 9.53 23.63
CA GLN A 456 6.20 9.27 25.07
C GLN A 456 5.10 8.24 25.35
N SER A 457 3.99 8.33 24.62
CA SER A 457 2.86 7.41 24.74
C SER A 457 3.26 5.98 24.31
N PHE A 458 4.01 5.87 23.23
CA PHE A 458 4.57 4.62 22.74
C PHE A 458 5.63 4.07 23.69
N ALA A 459 6.57 4.90 24.14
CA ALA A 459 7.62 4.54 25.10
C ALA A 459 7.04 3.99 26.42
N THR A 460 5.96 4.59 26.91
CA THR A 460 5.26 4.13 28.11
C THR A 460 4.67 2.73 27.92
N TRP A 461 4.12 2.45 26.73
CA TRP A 461 3.58 1.12 26.41
C TRP A 461 4.70 0.08 26.29
N VAL A 462 5.77 0.33 25.54
CA VAL A 462 6.87 -0.65 25.44
C VAL A 462 7.62 -0.86 26.76
N ALA A 463 7.63 0.14 27.66
CA ALA A 463 8.12 -0.04 29.02
C ALA A 463 7.25 -1.02 29.83
N SER A 464 5.94 -1.08 29.60
CA SER A 464 5.09 -2.07 30.25
C SER A 464 5.36 -3.49 29.73
N LEU A 465 5.67 -3.64 28.44
CA LEU A 465 6.12 -4.92 27.86
C LEU A 465 7.44 -5.39 28.49
N ALA A 466 8.38 -4.47 28.70
CA ALA A 466 9.65 -4.74 29.35
C ALA A 466 9.46 -5.12 30.84
N ALA A 467 8.61 -4.40 31.57
CA ALA A 467 8.25 -4.70 32.96
C ALA A 467 7.54 -6.06 33.10
N ALA A 468 6.76 -6.46 32.09
CA ALA A 468 6.13 -7.77 32.03
C ALA A 468 7.11 -8.93 31.76
N GLY A 469 8.37 -8.62 31.42
CA GLY A 469 9.43 -9.62 31.28
C GLY A 469 9.82 -9.96 29.84
N ALA A 470 9.51 -9.11 28.86
CA ALA A 470 10.00 -9.32 27.49
C ALA A 470 11.54 -9.38 27.46
N ASP A 471 12.11 -10.39 26.78
CA ASP A 471 13.57 -10.55 26.65
C ASP A 471 14.16 -9.59 25.61
N ALA A 472 13.41 -9.32 24.53
CA ALA A 472 13.76 -8.34 23.53
C ALA A 472 12.53 -7.60 23.00
N ILE A 473 12.69 -6.32 22.68
CA ILE A 473 11.67 -5.49 22.03
C ILE A 473 12.29 -4.86 20.79
N GLU A 474 11.69 -5.13 19.63
CA GLU A 474 11.91 -4.34 18.41
C GLU A 474 10.96 -3.15 18.44
N VAL A 475 11.54 -1.95 18.36
CA VAL A 475 10.80 -0.68 18.46
C VAL A 475 10.33 -0.27 17.07
N TRP A 476 9.05 -0.48 16.78
CA TRP A 476 8.41 -0.28 15.46
C TRP A 476 8.71 -1.39 14.44
N ASN A 477 8.18 -1.27 13.22
CA ASN A 477 8.39 -2.16 12.09
C ASN A 477 8.49 -1.35 10.79
N GLU A 478 9.52 -1.55 9.97
CA GLU A 478 9.75 -0.91 8.65
C GLU A 478 9.35 0.59 8.54
N PRO A 479 9.82 1.47 9.45
CA PRO A 479 9.45 2.89 9.48
C PRO A 479 9.88 3.71 8.24
N ASN A 480 10.61 3.10 7.31
CA ASN A 480 11.06 3.74 6.07
C ASN A 480 10.04 3.68 4.93
N ILE A 481 8.86 3.06 5.13
CA ILE A 481 7.79 2.99 4.14
C ILE A 481 6.46 3.53 4.68
N ASP A 482 5.63 4.02 3.77
CA ASP A 482 4.35 4.68 4.03
C ASP A 482 3.30 3.77 4.69
N ARG A 483 3.39 2.45 4.43
CA ARG A 483 2.53 1.45 5.07
C ARG A 483 2.70 1.41 6.59
N GLU A 484 3.90 1.70 7.10
CA GLU A 484 4.21 1.57 8.52
C GLU A 484 4.45 2.92 9.21
N TRP A 485 4.67 3.99 8.46
CA TRP A 485 4.92 5.33 8.99
C TRP A 485 4.30 6.38 8.07
N GLN A 486 3.48 7.28 8.61
CA GLN A 486 2.69 8.23 7.81
C GLN A 486 3.52 8.97 6.76
N ILE A 487 3.04 8.96 5.51
CA ILE A 487 3.58 9.75 4.40
C ILE A 487 3.69 11.24 4.78
N GLY A 488 4.79 11.89 4.40
CA GLY A 488 5.13 13.25 4.81
C GLY A 488 5.94 13.34 6.11
N TYR A 489 6.08 12.25 6.86
CA TYR A 489 6.77 12.22 8.16
C TYR A 489 7.90 11.17 8.25
N ILE A 490 8.18 10.44 7.16
CA ILE A 490 9.23 9.43 7.14
C ILE A 490 10.60 10.10 7.23
N SER A 491 11.32 9.81 8.31
CA SER A 491 12.63 10.41 8.57
C SER A 491 13.44 9.55 9.55
N PRO A 492 14.72 9.25 9.23
CA PRO A 492 15.63 8.59 10.17
C PRO A 492 15.75 9.35 11.50
N GLN A 493 15.69 10.68 11.48
CA GLN A 493 15.76 11.51 12.68
C GLN A 493 14.50 11.36 13.53
N ALA A 494 13.31 11.40 12.92
CA ALA A 494 12.05 11.25 13.63
C ALA A 494 11.95 9.88 14.31
N TYR A 495 12.32 8.82 13.59
CA TYR A 495 12.39 7.49 14.15
C TYR A 495 13.46 7.36 15.26
N THR A 496 14.62 8.02 15.11
CA THR A 496 15.65 8.01 16.17
C THR A 496 15.15 8.66 17.46
N ASN A 497 14.33 9.71 17.38
CA ASN A 497 13.71 10.34 18.57
C ASN A 497 12.80 9.34 19.30
N LEU A 498 11.97 8.60 18.55
CA LEU A 498 11.13 7.53 19.10
C LEU A 498 11.99 6.44 19.75
N LEU A 499 13.00 5.94 19.03
CA LEU A 499 13.89 4.87 19.49
C LEU A 499 14.59 5.25 20.79
N CYS A 500 15.14 6.46 20.90
CA CYS A 500 15.80 6.93 22.12
C CYS A 500 14.84 7.07 23.31
N THR A 501 13.63 7.58 23.06
CA THR A 501 12.60 7.70 24.11
C THR A 501 12.17 6.31 24.60
N ALA A 502 11.94 5.37 23.68
CA ALA A 502 11.61 3.99 23.98
C ALA A 502 12.75 3.28 24.73
N TYR A 503 14.00 3.43 24.28
CA TYR A 503 15.17 2.82 24.91
C TYR A 503 15.29 3.21 26.39
N GLN A 504 15.19 4.51 26.70
CA GLN A 504 15.27 4.98 28.08
C GLN A 504 14.16 4.41 28.95
N ALA A 505 12.92 4.38 28.44
CA ALA A 505 11.77 3.85 29.16
C ALA A 505 11.87 2.33 29.38
N ILE A 506 12.29 1.57 28.35
CA ILE A 506 12.53 0.13 28.44
C ILE A 506 13.61 -0.18 29.48
N LYS A 507 14.78 0.47 29.39
CA LYS A 507 15.90 0.23 30.32
C LYS A 507 15.56 0.63 31.76
N ALA A 508 14.73 1.65 31.96
CA ALA A 508 14.25 2.04 33.28
C ALA A 508 13.28 1.00 33.88
N ALA A 509 12.42 0.41 33.04
CA ALA A 509 11.47 -0.62 33.47
C ALA A 509 12.15 -1.98 33.71
N ASN A 510 13.04 -2.40 32.81
CA ASN A 510 13.82 -3.62 32.92
C ASN A 510 15.16 -3.47 32.18
N PRO A 511 16.30 -3.34 32.89
CA PRO A 511 17.60 -3.13 32.26
C PRO A 511 18.09 -4.34 31.44
N ASN A 512 17.51 -5.53 31.65
CA ASN A 512 17.89 -6.75 30.94
C ASN A 512 17.15 -6.93 29.60
N THR A 513 16.05 -6.22 29.37
CA THR A 513 15.33 -6.28 28.08
C THR A 513 16.20 -5.68 26.99
N LEU A 514 16.44 -6.44 25.93
CA LEU A 514 17.19 -6.01 24.76
C LEU A 514 16.33 -5.07 23.91
N VAL A 515 16.92 -3.99 23.41
CA VAL A 515 16.27 -3.03 22.52
C VAL A 515 16.86 -3.18 21.12
N ILE A 516 16.01 -3.54 20.17
CA ILE A 516 16.35 -3.71 18.77
C ILE A 516 15.72 -2.53 18.01
N SER A 517 16.47 -1.85 17.15
CA SER A 517 15.84 -0.87 16.24
C SER A 517 14.86 -1.60 15.32
N ALA A 518 13.78 -0.96 14.87
CA ALA A 518 13.03 -1.45 13.72
C ALA A 518 13.98 -1.80 12.57
N ALA A 519 13.78 -2.97 12.01
CA ALA A 519 14.32 -3.30 10.70
C ALA A 519 13.64 -2.42 9.63
N PRO A 520 14.40 -1.81 8.70
CA PRO A 520 13.80 -1.17 7.54
C PRO A 520 13.29 -2.22 6.54
N ALA A 521 12.27 -1.86 5.76
CA ALA A 521 11.94 -2.57 4.53
C ALA A 521 13.17 -2.52 3.59
N PRO A 522 13.69 -3.67 3.12
CA PRO A 522 14.83 -3.69 2.20
C PRO A 522 14.40 -3.22 0.81
N THR A 523 14.74 -1.99 0.43
CA THR A 523 14.27 -1.38 -0.82
C THR A 523 15.25 -0.38 -1.41
N GLY A 524 15.23 -0.30 -2.74
CA GLY A 524 15.91 0.70 -3.57
C GLY A 524 14.93 1.48 -4.47
N TYR A 525 13.64 1.50 -4.10
CA TYR A 525 12.54 2.05 -4.88
C TYR A 525 12.50 3.57 -4.90
N PHE A 526 12.89 4.22 -3.80
CA PHE A 526 12.69 5.65 -3.59
C PHE A 526 13.80 6.52 -4.20
N GLY A 527 14.94 5.93 -4.57
CA GLY A 527 16.11 6.65 -5.08
C GLY A 527 16.78 7.53 -4.01
N GLY A 528 16.64 7.19 -2.73
CA GLY A 528 17.08 8.00 -1.61
C GLY A 528 16.10 8.02 -0.43
N CYS A 529 16.28 9.01 0.46
CA CYS A 529 15.34 9.30 1.55
C CYS A 529 14.47 10.52 1.20
N SER A 530 13.16 10.39 1.37
CA SER A 530 12.20 11.49 1.31
C SER A 530 11.13 11.33 2.40
N PRO A 531 10.31 12.35 2.65
CA PRO A 531 9.15 12.21 3.54
C PRO A 531 8.13 11.16 3.09
N ASN A 532 8.18 10.70 1.84
CA ASN A 532 7.24 9.71 1.30
C ASN A 532 7.78 8.27 1.33
N GLY A 533 9.02 8.09 1.77
CA GLY A 533 9.69 6.79 1.85
C GLY A 533 11.20 6.93 1.72
N CYS A 534 11.92 5.92 2.21
CA CYS A 534 13.37 5.89 2.13
C CYS A 534 13.94 4.51 1.81
N ASP A 535 14.93 4.49 0.93
CA ASP A 535 15.74 3.31 0.66
C ASP A 535 16.56 2.89 1.87
N ASP A 536 16.83 1.60 1.97
CA ASP A 536 17.35 1.00 3.19
C ASP A 536 18.78 1.49 3.53
N GLN A 537 19.66 1.67 2.53
CA GLN A 537 21.00 2.23 2.77
C GLN A 537 20.97 3.65 3.35
N PRO A 538 20.36 4.67 2.68
CA PRO A 538 20.30 6.02 3.22
C PRO A 538 19.50 6.11 4.52
N TRP A 539 18.54 5.21 4.75
CA TRP A 539 17.86 5.08 6.04
C TRP A 539 18.85 4.72 7.16
N MET A 540 19.65 3.66 6.96
CA MET A 540 20.63 3.21 7.96
C MET A 540 21.75 4.22 8.21
N GLU A 541 22.24 4.89 7.15
CA GLU A 541 23.18 6.00 7.27
C GLU A 541 22.57 7.17 8.07
N GLY A 542 21.29 7.48 7.81
CA GLY A 542 20.53 8.47 8.57
C GLY A 542 20.39 8.13 10.05
N LEU A 543 20.12 6.86 10.40
CA LEU A 543 20.06 6.40 11.78
C LEU A 543 21.42 6.56 12.49
N TYR A 544 22.50 6.18 11.81
CA TYR A 544 23.84 6.35 12.33
C TYR A 544 24.13 7.84 12.61
N ASN A 545 23.85 8.72 11.66
CA ASN A 545 24.07 10.16 11.77
C ASN A 545 23.21 10.81 12.86
N ALA A 546 21.97 10.34 13.06
CA ALA A 546 21.06 10.80 14.12
C ALA A 546 21.47 10.30 15.52
N GLY A 547 22.46 9.41 15.62
CA GLY A 547 22.97 8.90 16.90
C GLY A 547 22.21 7.68 17.45
N ALA A 548 21.44 6.98 16.60
CA ALA A 548 20.61 5.83 17.00
C ALA A 548 21.40 4.71 17.69
N ALA A 549 22.70 4.57 17.42
CA ALA A 549 23.57 3.60 18.08
C ALA A 549 23.58 3.71 19.62
N ASN A 550 23.29 4.90 20.16
CA ASN A 550 23.22 5.13 21.61
C ASN A 550 21.88 4.66 22.24
N CYS A 551 20.93 4.27 21.40
CA CYS A 551 19.53 4.02 21.76
C CYS A 551 19.06 2.62 21.33
N MET A 552 19.99 1.71 21.08
CA MET A 552 19.72 0.31 20.75
C MET A 552 20.88 -0.59 21.18
N ASP A 553 20.55 -1.82 21.52
CA ASP A 553 21.53 -2.89 21.76
C ASP A 553 21.93 -3.56 20.44
N PHE A 554 20.98 -3.70 19.50
CA PHE A 554 21.19 -4.34 18.20
C PHE A 554 20.52 -3.60 17.04
N ILE A 555 21.11 -3.74 15.86
CA ILE A 555 20.57 -3.23 14.59
C ILE A 555 19.50 -4.21 14.11
N GLY A 556 18.24 -3.80 14.03
CA GLY A 556 17.20 -4.61 13.38
C GLY A 556 17.43 -4.71 11.88
N ALA A 557 17.17 -5.89 11.30
CA ALA A 557 17.26 -6.11 9.87
C ALA A 557 16.22 -7.13 9.38
N HIS A 558 15.71 -6.90 8.17
CA HIS A 558 14.89 -7.85 7.43
C HIS A 558 15.65 -8.38 6.22
N HIS A 559 15.55 -9.68 5.96
CA HIS A 559 15.97 -10.27 4.69
C HIS A 559 14.91 -11.26 4.21
N ASN A 560 13.95 -10.73 3.46
CA ASN A 560 12.81 -11.49 2.95
C ASN A 560 12.92 -11.73 1.43
N ALA A 561 13.89 -11.16 0.73
CA ALA A 561 14.05 -11.32 -0.72
C ALA A 561 14.93 -12.52 -1.13
N GLY A 562 14.95 -13.59 -0.34
CA GLY A 562 15.89 -14.68 -0.52
C GLY A 562 15.54 -15.63 -1.69
N ALA A 563 16.26 -15.53 -2.82
CA ALA A 563 16.25 -16.54 -3.90
C ALA A 563 17.64 -16.91 -4.44
N THR A 564 18.70 -16.62 -3.68
CA THR A 564 20.07 -17.05 -3.96
C THR A 564 20.74 -17.57 -2.68
N SER A 565 21.90 -18.22 -2.81
CA SER A 565 22.70 -18.61 -1.66
C SER A 565 23.08 -17.37 -0.81
N PRO A 566 23.08 -17.46 0.53
CA PRO A 566 23.42 -16.34 1.41
C PRO A 566 24.77 -15.67 1.15
N SER A 567 25.75 -16.40 0.60
CA SER A 567 27.06 -15.86 0.22
C SER A 567 27.12 -15.23 -1.17
N ALA A 568 26.04 -15.38 -1.97
CA ALA A 568 25.95 -14.81 -3.30
C ALA A 568 26.01 -13.28 -3.26
N ARG A 569 26.62 -12.70 -4.30
CA ARG A 569 26.71 -11.25 -4.51
C ARG A 569 26.16 -10.81 -5.88
N SER A 570 25.67 -11.76 -6.66
CA SER A 570 25.08 -11.57 -7.98
C SER A 570 24.18 -12.76 -8.31
N GLY A 571 23.34 -12.62 -9.34
CA GLY A 571 22.53 -13.71 -9.89
C GLY A 571 21.15 -13.88 -9.26
N HIS A 572 20.68 -12.91 -8.47
CA HIS A 572 19.29 -12.93 -7.99
C HIS A 572 18.31 -12.72 -9.17
N PRO A 573 17.23 -13.53 -9.30
CA PRO A 573 16.33 -13.46 -10.46
C PRO A 573 15.63 -12.12 -10.69
N ALA A 574 15.38 -11.36 -9.63
CA ALA A 574 14.80 -10.02 -9.70
C ALA A 574 15.83 -8.89 -9.80
N ASP A 575 17.12 -9.20 -9.69
CA ASP A 575 18.15 -8.17 -9.62
C ASP A 575 18.56 -7.68 -11.01
N GLN A 576 18.20 -6.44 -11.31
CA GLN A 576 18.54 -5.75 -12.56
C GLN A 576 19.64 -4.70 -12.37
N THR A 577 19.94 -4.32 -11.13
CA THR A 577 20.75 -3.14 -10.80
C THR A 577 21.97 -3.45 -9.95
N GLY A 578 22.09 -4.67 -9.43
CA GLY A 578 23.12 -5.07 -8.46
C GLY A 578 22.80 -4.63 -7.03
N HIS A 579 21.52 -4.47 -6.68
CA HIS A 579 21.13 -3.90 -5.38
C HIS A 579 21.44 -4.87 -4.22
N HIS A 580 22.02 -4.37 -3.12
CA HIS A 580 22.47 -5.20 -2.00
C HIS A 580 21.33 -5.93 -1.29
N SER A 581 20.14 -5.35 -1.23
CA SER A 581 18.98 -5.93 -0.52
C SER A 581 18.53 -7.29 -1.06
N TRP A 582 18.93 -7.65 -2.29
CA TRP A 582 18.69 -8.98 -2.87
C TRP A 582 19.56 -10.09 -2.24
N TYR A 583 20.62 -9.73 -1.50
CA TYR A 583 21.65 -10.66 -1.05
C TYR A 583 21.90 -10.52 0.45
N PHE A 584 21.83 -11.64 1.17
CA PHE A 584 21.97 -11.69 2.63
C PHE A 584 23.31 -11.12 3.11
N LEU A 585 24.45 -11.65 2.63
CA LEU A 585 25.76 -11.23 3.12
C LEU A 585 26.11 -9.78 2.73
N PRO A 586 25.93 -9.33 1.47
CA PRO A 586 26.11 -7.92 1.12
C PRO A 586 25.28 -6.94 1.97
N GLN A 587 24.00 -7.23 2.22
CA GLN A 587 23.17 -6.40 3.10
C GLN A 587 23.69 -6.42 4.54
N THR A 588 24.05 -7.60 5.06
CA THR A 588 24.62 -7.76 6.41
C THR A 588 25.87 -6.89 6.59
N GLU A 589 26.81 -6.99 5.64
CA GLU A 589 28.06 -6.23 5.65
C GLU A 589 27.80 -4.73 5.59
N LEU A 590 26.90 -4.29 4.72
CA LEU A 590 26.54 -2.89 4.60
C LEU A 590 26.05 -2.32 5.93
N TYR A 591 25.04 -2.94 6.54
CA TYR A 591 24.45 -2.44 7.78
C TYR A 591 25.46 -2.49 8.93
N TYR A 592 26.23 -3.57 9.06
CA TYR A 592 27.26 -3.68 10.10
C TYR A 592 28.35 -2.61 9.96
N ASN A 593 28.77 -2.32 8.72
CA ASN A 593 29.82 -1.35 8.42
C ASN A 593 29.36 0.10 8.57
N ILE A 594 28.11 0.43 8.25
CA ILE A 594 27.51 1.76 8.53
C ILE A 594 27.66 2.10 10.02
N PHE A 595 27.42 1.13 10.89
CA PHE A 595 27.59 1.26 12.35
C PHE A 595 29.01 0.96 12.84
N ARG A 596 29.99 0.86 11.93
CA ARG A 596 31.42 0.67 12.22
C ARG A 596 31.72 -0.55 13.09
N GLY A 597 30.87 -1.59 13.00
CA GLY A 597 30.97 -2.80 13.81
C GLY A 597 30.77 -2.59 15.32
N THR A 598 30.17 -1.47 15.73
CA THR A 598 29.88 -1.17 17.15
C THR A 598 28.62 -1.87 17.64
N ARG A 599 27.76 -2.35 16.72
CA ARG A 599 26.52 -3.07 16.98
C ARG A 599 26.40 -4.26 16.03
N GLN A 600 25.96 -5.40 16.57
CA GLN A 600 25.63 -6.57 15.76
C GLN A 600 24.19 -6.43 15.22
N LEU A 601 23.91 -7.10 14.10
CA LEU A 601 22.56 -7.20 13.57
C LEU A 601 21.74 -8.22 14.36
N PHE A 602 20.45 -7.95 14.49
CA PHE A 602 19.43 -8.89 14.94
C PHE A 602 18.40 -8.97 13.82
N TYR A 603 18.41 -10.08 13.07
CA TYR A 603 17.41 -10.28 12.04
C TYR A 603 16.08 -10.61 12.70
N THR A 604 15.16 -9.65 12.69
CA THR A 604 13.81 -9.79 13.27
C THR A 604 12.87 -10.53 12.33
N GLU A 605 13.23 -10.55 11.04
CA GLU A 605 12.67 -11.42 9.99
C GLU A 605 13.75 -11.80 8.99
N MET A 606 13.96 -13.11 8.77
CA MET A 606 14.80 -13.61 7.70
C MET A 606 14.22 -14.90 7.12
N GLY A 607 14.06 -14.96 5.81
CA GLY A 607 13.56 -16.15 5.16
C GLY A 607 13.82 -16.23 3.67
N TYR A 608 13.64 -17.44 3.15
CA TYR A 608 13.71 -17.78 1.74
C TYR A 608 12.38 -18.42 1.35
N ALA A 609 11.67 -17.88 0.36
CA ALA A 609 10.38 -18.44 -0.06
C ALA A 609 10.60 -19.68 -0.94
N SER A 610 9.91 -20.79 -0.63
CA SER A 610 9.87 -21.97 -1.50
C SER A 610 8.45 -22.26 -2.00
N GLN A 611 8.33 -22.45 -3.33
CA GLN A 611 7.07 -22.83 -3.97
C GLN A 611 6.72 -24.32 -3.75
N GLU A 612 7.67 -25.15 -3.34
CA GLU A 612 7.46 -26.60 -3.30
C GLU A 612 6.47 -27.03 -2.19
N GLY A 613 5.29 -27.48 -2.59
CA GLY A 613 4.24 -27.90 -1.65
C GLY A 613 3.24 -26.81 -1.30
N VAL A 614 3.35 -25.61 -1.91
CA VAL A 614 2.34 -24.54 -1.83
C VAL A 614 1.85 -24.19 -3.23
N PRO A 615 0.70 -23.50 -3.38
CA PRO A 615 0.23 -23.06 -4.69
C PRO A 615 1.21 -22.16 -5.44
N PRO A 616 1.07 -22.06 -6.77
CA PRO A 616 1.94 -21.23 -7.57
C PRO A 616 1.98 -19.78 -7.09
N PHE A 617 3.19 -19.25 -6.97
CA PHE A 617 3.37 -17.84 -6.61
C PHE A 617 2.79 -16.92 -7.69
N SER A 618 2.16 -15.83 -7.24
CA SER A 618 1.73 -14.74 -8.12
C SER A 618 2.92 -14.09 -8.83
N ASP A 619 2.67 -13.28 -9.86
CA ASP A 619 3.75 -12.63 -10.61
C ASP A 619 4.58 -11.66 -9.74
N MET A 620 4.01 -11.12 -8.67
CA MET A 620 4.74 -10.33 -7.67
C MET A 620 5.82 -11.14 -6.94
N PHE A 621 5.67 -12.47 -6.88
CA PHE A 621 6.64 -13.41 -6.28
C PHE A 621 7.32 -14.28 -7.34
N ALA A 622 7.28 -13.88 -8.62
CA ALA A 622 7.87 -14.66 -9.72
C ALA A 622 9.35 -14.99 -9.50
N TRP A 623 10.08 -14.11 -8.82
CA TRP A 623 11.49 -14.25 -8.49
C TRP A 623 11.80 -15.47 -7.59
N ALA A 624 10.84 -15.95 -6.81
CA ALA A 624 10.99 -17.07 -5.89
C ALA A 624 10.53 -18.42 -6.47
N ARG A 625 9.90 -18.44 -7.67
CA ARG A 625 9.31 -19.66 -8.27
C ARG A 625 10.30 -20.80 -8.50
N GLY A 626 11.60 -20.49 -8.60
CA GLY A 626 12.67 -21.46 -8.79
C GLY A 626 13.20 -22.11 -7.52
N THR A 627 12.79 -21.66 -6.34
CA THR A 627 13.33 -22.12 -5.05
C THR A 627 12.56 -23.31 -4.50
N ASN A 628 13.24 -24.43 -4.26
CA ASN A 628 12.69 -25.64 -3.65
C ASN A 628 13.01 -25.76 -2.14
N ASN A 629 12.39 -26.72 -1.44
CA ASN A 629 12.52 -26.86 0.02
C ASN A 629 13.95 -27.22 0.43
N ALA A 630 14.69 -27.96 -0.41
CA ALA A 630 16.09 -28.30 -0.14
C ALA A 630 17.01 -27.06 -0.23
N GLN A 631 16.76 -26.16 -1.19
CA GLN A 631 17.47 -24.89 -1.30
C GLN A 631 17.16 -23.98 -0.12
N GLN A 632 15.87 -23.82 0.24
CA GLN A 632 15.47 -23.06 1.43
C GLN A 632 16.18 -23.58 2.69
N ALA A 633 16.17 -24.89 2.92
CA ALA A 633 16.83 -25.52 4.06
C ALA A 633 18.36 -25.32 4.05
N ALA A 634 19.00 -25.43 2.88
CA ALA A 634 20.44 -25.23 2.74
C ALA A 634 20.85 -23.76 2.97
N TRP A 635 20.07 -22.81 2.44
CA TRP A 635 20.34 -21.38 2.55
C TRP A 635 20.09 -20.84 3.95
N LEU A 636 19.04 -21.29 4.64
CA LEU A 636 18.86 -20.96 6.07
C LEU A 636 20.07 -21.44 6.91
N ALA A 637 20.53 -22.67 6.68
CA ALA A 637 21.70 -23.21 7.37
C ALA A 637 23.01 -22.47 7.01
N GLU A 638 23.20 -22.08 5.75
CA GLU A 638 24.36 -21.29 5.32
C GLU A 638 24.35 -19.88 5.93
N ALA A 639 23.19 -19.21 6.00
CA ALA A 639 23.07 -17.91 6.63
C ALA A 639 23.46 -17.97 8.12
N VAL A 640 23.01 -19.00 8.84
CA VAL A 640 23.43 -19.25 10.23
C VAL A 640 24.94 -19.47 10.34
N ARG A 641 25.55 -20.27 9.47
CA ARG A 641 27.01 -20.48 9.46
C ARG A 641 27.77 -19.17 9.24
N LEU A 642 27.33 -18.36 8.27
CA LEU A 642 27.95 -17.06 7.99
C LEU A 642 27.78 -16.09 9.16
N SER A 643 26.61 -16.06 9.80
CA SER A 643 26.37 -15.27 11.00
C SER A 643 27.32 -15.64 12.14
N ILE A 644 27.52 -16.94 12.39
CA ILE A 644 28.47 -17.45 13.39
C ILE A 644 29.91 -17.08 13.01
N SER A 645 30.34 -17.35 11.77
CA SER A 645 31.75 -17.21 11.37
C SER A 645 32.18 -15.76 11.24
N THR A 646 31.29 -14.87 10.80
CA THR A 646 31.59 -13.43 10.66
C THR A 646 31.47 -12.68 11.97
N GLY A 647 30.61 -13.14 12.89
CA GLY A 647 30.31 -12.46 14.15
C GLY A 647 29.54 -11.14 13.97
N MET A 648 29.04 -10.82 12.76
CA MET A 648 28.28 -9.60 12.49
C MET A 648 26.84 -9.65 13.02
N VAL A 649 26.31 -10.86 13.18
CA VAL A 649 24.90 -11.10 13.52
C VAL A 649 24.81 -11.73 14.90
N ARG A 650 23.97 -11.15 15.76
CA ARG A 650 23.69 -11.64 17.11
C ARG A 650 22.63 -12.73 17.11
N ALA A 651 21.57 -12.55 16.33
CA ALA A 651 20.48 -13.50 16.24
C ALA A 651 19.77 -13.44 14.89
N ILE A 652 19.16 -14.57 14.52
CA ILE A 652 18.24 -14.69 13.39
C ILE A 652 16.91 -15.22 13.89
N ILE A 653 15.83 -14.51 13.57
CA ILE A 653 14.46 -15.02 13.64
C ILE A 653 14.07 -15.50 12.24
N VAL A 654 13.86 -16.81 12.10
CA VAL A 654 13.35 -17.40 10.87
C VAL A 654 11.91 -16.93 10.65
N TRP A 655 11.69 -16.25 9.54
CA TRP A 655 10.39 -15.83 9.03
C TRP A 655 10.03 -16.80 7.89
N ASN A 656 9.23 -17.85 8.12
CA ASN A 656 8.42 -18.13 9.34
C ASN A 656 8.52 -19.58 9.79
N ILE A 657 8.12 -19.85 11.05
CA ILE A 657 7.91 -21.22 11.52
C ILE A 657 6.73 -21.83 10.79
N ASP A 658 5.57 -21.18 10.88
CA ASP A 658 4.33 -21.64 10.28
C ASP A 658 3.48 -20.47 9.78
N PHE A 659 2.64 -20.77 8.79
CA PHE A 659 1.41 -20.03 8.56
C PHE A 659 0.22 -20.92 8.93
N PRO A 660 -0.81 -20.38 9.60
CA PRO A 660 -2.02 -21.14 9.94
C PRO A 660 -2.82 -21.56 8.69
N ARG A 661 -2.50 -20.97 7.53
CA ARG A 661 -3.08 -21.28 6.23
C ARG A 661 -1.97 -21.51 5.21
N TYR A 662 -2.21 -22.42 4.28
CA TYR A 662 -1.41 -22.59 3.08
C TYR A 662 -2.33 -22.48 1.86
N GLY A 663 -1.98 -21.61 0.92
CA GLY A 663 -2.57 -21.54 -0.40
C GLY A 663 -3.32 -20.28 -0.77
N TYR A 664 -3.16 -19.20 0.00
CA TYR A 664 -3.83 -17.92 -0.26
C TYR A 664 -2.84 -16.78 -0.44
N ASP A 665 -1.65 -16.90 0.15
CA ASP A 665 -0.63 -15.87 0.13
C ASP A 665 0.69 -16.50 -0.36
N PRO A 666 1.38 -15.93 -1.35
CA PRO A 666 2.73 -16.39 -1.70
C PRO A 666 3.70 -16.37 -0.50
N GLN A 667 3.42 -15.58 0.55
CA GLN A 667 4.16 -15.60 1.81
C GLN A 667 4.11 -16.96 2.52
N ASP A 668 3.10 -17.80 2.25
CA ASP A 668 3.02 -19.18 2.76
C ASP A 668 4.29 -19.99 2.41
N GLY A 669 4.98 -19.62 1.33
CA GLY A 669 6.24 -20.23 0.90
C GLY A 669 7.41 -20.06 1.87
N TYR A 670 7.37 -19.07 2.77
CA TYR A 670 8.44 -18.84 3.77
C TYR A 670 8.38 -19.76 4.98
N ALA A 671 7.25 -20.42 5.23
CA ALA A 671 7.14 -21.32 6.37
C ALA A 671 8.08 -22.52 6.23
N ILE A 672 8.88 -22.78 7.27
CA ILE A 672 9.79 -23.94 7.30
C ILE A 672 9.08 -25.24 7.68
N ILE A 673 7.97 -25.15 8.41
CA ILE A 673 7.02 -26.25 8.52
C ILE A 673 6.25 -26.31 7.20
N ARG A 674 6.23 -27.47 6.54
CA ARG A 674 5.50 -27.66 5.29
C ARG A 674 4.06 -28.14 5.56
N PRO A 675 3.14 -28.05 4.57
CA PRO A 675 1.74 -28.44 4.78
C PRO A 675 1.53 -29.90 5.23
N ASP A 676 2.48 -30.78 4.91
CA ASP A 676 2.49 -32.18 5.36
C ASP A 676 3.04 -32.37 6.79
N GLY A 677 3.38 -31.27 7.47
CA GLY A 677 3.96 -31.23 8.81
C GLY A 677 5.47 -31.50 8.87
N SER A 678 6.11 -31.76 7.72
CA SER A 678 7.57 -31.94 7.66
C SER A 678 8.31 -30.62 7.88
N CYS A 679 9.57 -30.70 8.31
CA CYS A 679 10.43 -29.52 8.45
C CYS A 679 11.84 -29.81 7.92
N PRO A 680 12.07 -29.76 6.60
CA PRO A 680 13.40 -29.99 6.01
C PRO A 680 14.47 -29.06 6.57
N ALA A 681 14.13 -27.79 6.82
CA ALA A 681 15.06 -26.82 7.38
C ALA A 681 15.39 -27.09 8.86
N CYS A 682 14.50 -27.73 9.63
CA CYS A 682 14.80 -28.03 11.04
C CYS A 682 16.00 -28.97 11.17
N GLU A 683 16.14 -29.94 10.25
CA GLU A 683 17.29 -30.86 10.24
C GLU A 683 18.59 -30.14 9.89
N THR A 684 18.59 -29.32 8.84
CA THR A 684 19.81 -28.60 8.44
C THR A 684 20.23 -27.56 9.48
N LEU A 685 19.27 -26.89 10.14
CA LEU A 685 19.53 -25.98 11.24
C LEU A 685 20.03 -26.71 12.48
N HIS A 686 19.45 -27.85 12.84
CA HIS A 686 19.93 -28.68 13.95
C HIS A 686 21.40 -29.06 13.78
N GLN A 687 21.82 -29.46 12.59
CA GLN A 687 23.21 -29.82 12.30
C GLN A 687 24.17 -28.65 12.49
N VAL A 688 23.76 -27.43 12.14
CA VAL A 688 24.59 -26.22 12.31
C VAL A 688 24.64 -25.78 13.77
N MET A 689 23.50 -25.82 14.48
CA MET A 689 23.39 -25.35 15.86
C MET A 689 23.91 -26.37 16.88
N GLY A 690 23.80 -27.68 16.59
CA GLY A 690 24.20 -28.78 17.48
C GLY A 690 25.60 -29.34 17.22
N GLY A 691 26.20 -29.07 16.06
CA GLY A 691 27.54 -29.59 15.68
C GLY A 691 28.74 -28.78 16.17
N GLY A 692 28.52 -27.75 16.99
CA GLY A 692 29.57 -26.84 17.50
C GLY A 692 30.05 -27.12 18.94
N GLY A 693 29.72 -28.29 19.49
CA GLY A 693 30.16 -28.74 20.82
C GLY A 693 31.47 -29.50 20.81
#